data_AF-A0A8T3TVS7-F1
#
_entry.id   AF-A0A8T3TVS7-F1
#
_cell.length_a   1.000
_cell.length_b   1.000
_cell.length_c   1.000
_cell.angle_alpha   90.00
_cell.angle_beta   90.00
_cell.angle_gamma   90.00
#
_symmetry.space_group_name_H-M   'P 1'
#
loop_
_entity.id
_entity.type
_entity.pdbx_description
1 polymer ?
#
loop_
_entity_poly.entity_id
_entity_poly.type
_entity_poly.pdbx_seq_one_letter_code
_entity_poly.pdbx_strand_id
1 'polypeptide(L)'
;TPQTLINIRPVVASIKEFFGASQLSQFMDQTNPLSGLTHKRRLSALGPGGLSRERAGFEVRDVHSSHYGRMCPIETPEGPNIGLMGSLATYARINEFGFVETPYRKVVDGVVTDQIDYLTADEEDRQVIAQANAPLSDQFKFVNEFVLCRAKGGEVREVLPSEVHYMDVSPRQIVSVAAAMIPFLEHDDANRALMGTNMQRQSVPLLKSDSPFVGTGLEAKAARDAGDVVVAEAGGLVVEVAADRIIVKTRDNKLEKHFLRKFERTNQGTCYNQKPVVNEGDEVVAGQVIADGPCTDTGEMALGQNLLVAFMSWEGFNYEDAIILSERLVKEDVLTSIHIEEHEVDARDTKLGAEEITRDIPNVSEEVLANLDERGIIRIGAEVNPGDVLVGKVTPKGETELTPEERLLRAIFGEKAREVRDTSLKVPNGEVGRVLNVRTFSRDEGDEMPPGVNELVRVYVAQKRKISDGDKLAGRHGNKGVIAKILPAEDMPFLADGTPVDIVLNPLGVPSRMNVGQVLETHLGWVSANGWKFDSKPEWFKGLNWGSEMMEHAGGHKLATPVFDGCRENELTDLLDNTLPNRDGVKIVDRSGKAQVFDGRTGEPIDQPITVGYMYILKLLHLVDDKIHARSTGPYSMITQQPLGGKAQFGGQRFGEMEVWAMEAYGASYALQELLTVKSDDVLGRVKVYEAIVKGENIPEPGIPESFKVLVKEMQSLCLNVEVLSAEGHEIEIREADEDAFRAAEELGIDLSRPERYSDEFGLGS
;
A
#
# COMPACT_ATOMS: atom_id res chain seq x y z
N THR A 1 -7.87 24.01 49.37
CA THR A 1 -8.67 24.05 48.12
C THR A 1 -8.81 22.64 47.59
N PRO A 2 -9.90 22.26 46.90
CA PRO A 2 -10.14 20.89 46.42
C PRO A 2 -9.10 20.35 45.41
N GLN A 3 -8.16 21.18 44.94
CA GLN A 3 -7.02 20.77 44.10
C GLN A 3 -6.09 19.75 44.76
N THR A 4 -6.00 19.69 46.10
CA THR A 4 -5.16 18.68 46.78
C THR A 4 -5.74 17.27 46.76
N LEU A 5 -7.01 17.11 46.37
CA LEU A 5 -7.70 15.82 46.32
C LEU A 5 -7.62 15.15 44.94
N ILE A 6 -7.31 15.89 43.88
CA ILE A 6 -7.38 15.40 42.50
C ILE A 6 -5.96 15.24 41.96
N ASN A 7 -5.56 13.99 41.73
CA ASN A 7 -4.36 13.66 40.96
C ASN A 7 -4.80 13.25 39.54
N ILE A 8 -4.48 14.09 38.54
CA ILE A 8 -4.85 13.83 37.14
C ILE A 8 -3.90 12.85 36.43
N ARG A 9 -2.75 12.51 37.05
CA ARG A 9 -1.74 11.64 36.41
C ARG A 9 -2.30 10.30 35.95
N PRO A 10 -3.12 9.57 36.73
CA PRO A 10 -3.70 8.31 36.27
C PRO A 10 -4.61 8.50 35.06
N VAL A 11 -5.41 9.58 35.02
CA VAL A 11 -6.31 9.88 33.90
C VAL A 11 -5.52 10.15 32.62
N VAL A 12 -4.50 11.01 32.70
CA VAL A 12 -3.65 11.33 31.55
C VAL A 12 -2.87 10.10 31.08
N ALA A 13 -2.35 9.30 32.02
CA ALA A 13 -1.64 8.06 31.70
C ALA A 13 -2.55 7.06 30.97
N SER A 14 -3.78 6.85 31.44
CA SER A 14 -4.74 5.94 30.79
C SER A 14 -5.12 6.41 29.38
N ILE A 15 -5.28 7.72 29.15
CA ILE A 15 -5.55 8.25 27.81
C ILE A 15 -4.33 8.02 26.90
N LYS A 16 -3.12 8.31 27.39
CA LYS A 16 -1.89 8.10 26.63
C LYS A 16 -1.66 6.62 26.30
N GLU A 17 -1.93 5.73 27.23
CA GLU A 17 -1.85 4.28 27.05
C GLU A 17 -2.87 3.79 26.02
N PHE A 18 -4.12 4.28 26.08
CA PHE A 18 -5.13 3.94 25.09
C PHE A 18 -4.71 4.35 23.67
N PHE A 19 -4.31 5.60 23.45
CA PHE A 19 -3.92 6.03 22.10
C PHE A 19 -2.57 5.47 21.65
N GLY A 20 -1.65 5.19 22.57
CA GLY A 20 -0.29 4.72 22.25
C GLY A 20 -0.16 3.21 22.06
N ALA A 21 -0.96 2.40 22.76
CA ALA A 21 -0.77 0.94 22.81
C ALA A 21 -2.04 0.12 22.51
N SER A 22 -3.22 0.73 22.42
CA SER A 22 -4.45 -0.03 22.11
C SER A 22 -4.44 -0.56 20.68
N GLN A 23 -4.89 -1.80 20.49
CA GLN A 23 -5.09 -2.41 19.17
C GLN A 23 -6.17 -1.69 18.34
N LEU A 24 -7.06 -0.92 18.98
CA LEU A 24 -8.08 -0.12 18.32
C LEU A 24 -7.58 1.28 17.92
N SER A 25 -6.49 1.76 18.54
CA SER A 25 -5.80 2.98 18.12
C SER A 25 -4.80 2.62 17.02
N GLN A 26 -5.26 2.64 15.77
CA GLN A 26 -4.48 2.19 14.63
C GLN A 26 -3.86 3.38 13.89
N PHE A 27 -2.64 3.19 13.38
CA PHE A 27 -2.05 4.12 12.43
C PHE A 27 -2.95 4.22 11.19
N MET A 28 -3.33 5.44 10.84
CA MET A 28 -4.26 5.67 9.74
C MET A 28 -3.64 5.18 8.42
N ASP A 29 -4.30 4.24 7.75
CA ASP A 29 -4.01 3.85 6.37
C ASP A 29 -4.36 4.99 5.40
N GLN A 30 -3.33 5.68 4.91
CA GLN A 30 -3.37 6.85 4.03
C GLN A 30 -2.65 6.58 2.72
N THR A 31 -2.73 5.35 2.20
CA THR A 31 -2.23 5.04 0.86
C THR A 31 -2.91 5.94 -0.18
N ASN A 32 -4.24 6.08 -0.09
CA ASN A 32 -5.08 6.99 -0.88
C ASN A 32 -6.33 7.41 -0.07
N PRO A 33 -7.20 8.32 -0.57
CA PRO A 33 -8.38 8.75 0.20
C PRO A 33 -9.37 7.62 0.50
N LEU A 34 -9.50 6.61 -0.37
CA LEU A 34 -10.39 5.47 -0.15
C LEU A 34 -9.89 4.59 1.00
N SER A 35 -8.58 4.37 1.11
CA SER A 35 -7.99 3.62 2.23
C SER A 35 -8.29 4.32 3.57
N GLY A 36 -8.19 5.64 3.60
CA GLY A 36 -8.51 6.45 4.79
C GLY A 36 -10.00 6.38 5.15
N LEU A 37 -10.89 6.54 4.16
CA LEU A 37 -12.34 6.48 4.35
C LEU A 37 -12.80 5.10 4.84
N THR A 38 -12.32 4.04 4.20
CA THR A 38 -12.67 2.65 4.59
C THR A 38 -12.11 2.29 5.95
N HIS A 39 -10.91 2.77 6.31
CA HIS A 39 -10.34 2.54 7.64
C HIS A 39 -11.17 3.19 8.75
N LYS A 40 -11.67 4.42 8.53
CA LYS A 40 -12.59 5.10 9.47
C LYS A 40 -13.93 4.37 9.64
N ARG A 41 -14.33 3.53 8.68
CA ARG A 41 -15.59 2.76 8.67
C ARG A 41 -15.40 1.27 8.98
N ARG A 42 -14.22 0.87 9.44
CA ARG A 42 -13.87 -0.53 9.73
C ARG A 42 -14.54 -1.01 11.02
N LEU A 43 -15.09 -2.21 10.98
CA LEU A 43 -15.60 -2.96 12.12
C LEU A 43 -14.60 -4.05 12.48
N SER A 44 -14.16 -4.10 13.74
CA SER A 44 -13.20 -5.09 14.23
C SER A 44 -13.81 -5.91 15.36
N ALA A 45 -13.82 -7.24 15.22
CA ALA A 45 -14.13 -8.17 16.30
C ALA A 45 -12.92 -8.43 17.23
N LEU A 46 -11.73 -7.99 16.82
CA LEU A 46 -10.48 -8.08 17.57
C LEU A 46 -10.31 -6.88 18.50
N GLY A 47 -9.55 -7.06 19.58
CA GLY A 47 -9.20 -6.01 20.53
C GLY A 47 -9.56 -6.35 21.97
N PRO A 48 -9.19 -5.51 22.95
CA PRO A 48 -9.60 -5.68 24.34
C PRO A 48 -11.12 -5.77 24.47
N GLY A 49 -11.62 -6.82 25.13
CA GLY A 49 -13.06 -7.09 25.25
C GLY A 49 -13.70 -7.81 24.04
N GLY A 50 -12.97 -7.94 22.93
CA GLY A 50 -13.37 -8.73 21.77
C GLY A 50 -12.82 -10.17 21.81
N LEU A 51 -12.65 -10.74 20.63
CA LEU A 51 -12.11 -12.10 20.44
C LEU A 51 -10.61 -12.05 20.15
N SER A 52 -9.87 -13.07 20.58
CA SER A 52 -8.53 -13.32 20.06
C SER A 52 -8.61 -14.07 18.73
N ARG A 53 -7.65 -13.83 17.84
CA ARG A 53 -7.61 -14.48 16.52
C ARG A 53 -7.65 -16.01 16.61
N GLU A 54 -6.96 -16.59 17.60
CA GLU A 54 -6.86 -18.03 17.81
C GLU A 54 -8.16 -18.65 18.35
N ARG A 55 -8.98 -17.88 19.07
CA ARG A 55 -10.26 -18.35 19.62
C ARG A 55 -11.43 -18.15 18.66
N ALA A 56 -11.23 -17.38 17.59
CA ALA A 56 -12.27 -17.09 16.62
C ALA A 56 -12.44 -18.24 15.62
N GLY A 57 -13.46 -19.06 15.87
CA GLY A 57 -13.87 -20.17 14.98
C GLY A 57 -14.52 -19.70 13.67
N PHE A 58 -14.91 -20.66 12.84
CA PHE A 58 -15.50 -20.40 11.52
C PHE A 58 -16.84 -19.66 11.58
N GLU A 59 -17.72 -20.03 12.51
CA GLU A 59 -19.07 -19.45 12.62
C GLU A 59 -19.09 -17.92 12.83
N VAL A 60 -18.07 -17.37 13.49
CA VAL A 60 -17.96 -15.92 13.72
C VAL A 60 -17.46 -15.18 12.48
N ARG A 61 -16.78 -15.88 11.58
CA ARG A 61 -16.18 -15.31 10.37
C ARG A 61 -17.15 -15.32 9.18
N ASP A 62 -18.15 -16.19 9.22
CA ASP A 62 -19.12 -16.35 8.15
C ASP A 62 -20.08 -15.15 8.07
N VAL A 63 -20.67 -14.97 6.89
CA VAL A 63 -21.65 -13.92 6.64
C VAL A 63 -23.00 -14.33 7.23
N HIS A 64 -23.47 -13.59 8.23
CA HIS A 64 -24.79 -13.77 8.81
C HIS A 64 -25.86 -12.98 8.05
N SER A 65 -27.10 -13.48 7.99
CA SER A 65 -28.21 -12.83 7.26
C SER A 65 -28.51 -11.41 7.75
N SER A 66 -28.36 -11.16 9.06
CA SER A 66 -28.54 -9.82 9.65
C SER A 66 -27.48 -8.80 9.25
N HIS A 67 -26.37 -9.21 8.62
CA HIS A 67 -25.37 -8.28 8.09
C HIS A 67 -25.91 -7.47 6.91
N TYR A 68 -27.00 -7.91 6.26
CA TYR A 68 -27.62 -7.21 5.15
C TYR A 68 -27.86 -5.73 5.49
N GLY A 69 -27.31 -4.83 4.67
CA GLY A 69 -27.45 -3.39 4.86
C GLY A 69 -26.68 -2.79 6.05
N ARG A 70 -25.93 -3.59 6.81
CA ARG A 70 -25.19 -3.19 8.03
C ARG A 70 -23.70 -3.34 7.88
N MET A 71 -23.24 -4.54 7.54
CA MET A 71 -21.84 -4.89 7.32
C MET A 71 -21.70 -5.49 5.92
N CYS A 72 -20.72 -5.02 5.16
CA CYS A 72 -20.53 -5.49 3.80
C CYS A 72 -20.09 -6.97 3.78
N PRO A 73 -20.71 -7.83 2.97
CA PRO A 73 -20.33 -9.23 2.86
C PRO A 73 -19.10 -9.46 1.96
N ILE A 74 -18.67 -8.44 1.20
CA ILE A 74 -17.56 -8.51 0.24
C ILE A 74 -16.26 -7.97 0.84
N GLU A 75 -16.31 -6.84 1.54
CA GLU A 75 -15.10 -6.16 2.02
C GLU A 75 -14.60 -6.77 3.35
N THR A 76 -13.66 -7.70 3.24
CA THR A 76 -12.90 -8.27 4.35
C THR A 76 -11.47 -8.58 3.88
N PRO A 77 -10.45 -8.57 4.76
CA PRO A 77 -9.11 -9.03 4.41
C PRO A 77 -9.11 -10.51 3.96
N GLU A 78 -8.29 -10.83 2.96
CA GLU A 78 -8.08 -12.21 2.45
C GLU A 78 -7.28 -13.10 3.41
N GLY A 79 -6.49 -12.48 4.29
CA GLY A 79 -5.55 -13.18 5.16
C GLY A 79 -6.22 -13.80 6.42
N PRO A 80 -5.44 -14.02 7.50
CA PRO A 80 -5.94 -14.70 8.70
C PRO A 80 -7.01 -13.93 9.47
N ASN A 81 -7.28 -12.67 9.09
CA ASN A 81 -8.32 -11.84 9.69
C ASN A 81 -9.64 -11.86 8.91
N ILE A 82 -9.80 -12.74 7.91
CA ILE A 82 -11.06 -12.89 7.17
C ILE A 82 -12.25 -13.09 8.12
N GLY A 83 -13.31 -12.31 7.91
CA GLY A 83 -14.54 -12.30 8.72
C GLY A 83 -14.41 -11.62 10.09
N LEU A 84 -13.20 -11.35 10.58
CA LEU A 84 -12.96 -10.66 11.86
C LEU A 84 -12.85 -9.15 11.71
N MET A 85 -12.58 -8.68 10.49
CA MET A 85 -12.58 -7.28 10.14
C MET A 85 -13.46 -7.08 8.91
N GLY A 86 -14.51 -6.29 9.06
CA GLY A 86 -15.41 -5.90 7.99
C GLY A 86 -15.47 -4.39 7.83
N SER A 87 -16.27 -3.93 6.88
CA SER A 87 -16.59 -2.51 6.69
C SER A 87 -18.09 -2.27 6.80
N LEU A 88 -18.47 -1.12 7.37
CA LEU A 88 -19.87 -0.68 7.37
C LEU A 88 -20.40 -0.60 5.94
N ALA A 89 -21.63 -1.07 5.75
CA ALA A 89 -22.35 -0.88 4.50
C ALA A 89 -22.62 0.61 4.24
N THR A 90 -22.98 0.94 2.99
CA THR A 90 -23.06 2.33 2.50
C THR A 90 -24.03 3.20 3.32
N TYR A 91 -25.23 2.70 3.61
CA TYR A 91 -26.29 3.44 4.30
C TYR A 91 -26.41 3.12 5.80
N ALA A 92 -25.55 2.25 6.31
CA ALA A 92 -25.56 1.82 7.71
C ALA A 92 -25.27 3.00 8.65
N ARG A 93 -25.98 3.02 9.80
CA ARG A 93 -25.78 3.99 10.88
C ARG A 93 -25.69 3.26 12.22
N ILE A 94 -24.93 3.80 13.17
CA ILE A 94 -24.89 3.30 14.55
C ILE A 94 -25.84 4.13 15.40
N ASN A 95 -26.70 3.48 16.18
CA ASN A 95 -27.63 4.16 17.09
C ASN A 95 -27.02 4.42 18.47
N GLU A 96 -27.78 5.09 19.35
CA GLU A 96 -27.32 5.48 20.69
C GLU A 96 -26.97 4.28 21.59
N PHE A 97 -27.52 3.10 21.31
CA PHE A 97 -27.23 1.86 22.03
C PHE A 97 -26.04 1.07 21.45
N GLY A 98 -25.48 1.52 20.32
CA GLY A 98 -24.36 0.86 19.64
C GLY A 98 -24.76 -0.21 18.63
N PHE A 99 -26.05 -0.38 18.33
CA PHE A 99 -26.51 -1.29 17.27
C PHE A 99 -26.41 -0.62 15.90
N VAL A 100 -26.14 -1.43 14.87
CA VAL A 100 -26.13 -0.96 13.48
C VAL A 100 -27.55 -1.04 12.91
N GLU A 101 -28.06 0.09 12.45
CA GLU A 101 -29.34 0.26 11.79
C GLU A 101 -29.13 0.41 10.27
N THR A 102 -30.15 0.03 9.51
CA THR A 102 -30.18 0.24 8.06
C THR A 102 -31.54 0.84 7.67
N PRO A 103 -31.59 1.76 6.70
CA PRO A 103 -32.84 2.42 6.32
C PRO A 103 -33.71 1.54 5.42
N TYR A 104 -35.02 1.65 5.56
CA TYR A 104 -36.00 1.01 4.69
C TYR A 104 -37.15 1.95 4.36
N ARG A 105 -37.73 1.83 3.15
CA ARG A 105 -38.95 2.53 2.76
C ARG A 105 -40.16 1.77 3.27
N LYS A 106 -41.07 2.47 3.95
CA LYS A 106 -42.29 1.86 4.48
C LYS A 106 -43.29 1.55 3.37
N VAL A 107 -43.91 0.37 3.43
CA VAL A 107 -44.97 -0.06 2.52
C VAL A 107 -46.30 -0.10 3.28
N VAL A 108 -47.33 0.52 2.73
CA VAL A 108 -48.69 0.53 3.30
C VAL A 108 -49.68 0.06 2.24
N ASP A 109 -50.42 -1.00 2.53
CA ASP A 109 -51.42 -1.60 1.63
C ASP A 109 -50.89 -1.86 0.20
N GLY A 110 -49.65 -2.34 0.09
CA GLY A 110 -48.98 -2.63 -1.18
C GLY A 110 -48.49 -1.39 -1.94
N VAL A 111 -48.52 -0.20 -1.32
CA VAL A 111 -47.97 1.05 -1.86
C VAL A 111 -46.69 1.40 -1.13
N VAL A 112 -45.59 1.54 -1.87
CA VAL A 112 -44.31 2.00 -1.32
C VAL A 112 -44.37 3.51 -1.05
N THR A 113 -43.97 3.93 0.15
CA THR A 113 -43.99 5.34 0.55
C THR A 113 -42.57 5.93 0.59
N ASP A 114 -42.48 7.25 0.68
CA ASP A 114 -41.20 7.96 0.88
C ASP A 114 -40.81 8.09 2.35
N GLN A 115 -41.60 7.50 3.27
CA GLN A 115 -41.23 7.43 4.67
C GLN A 115 -40.08 6.43 4.84
N ILE A 116 -38.94 6.90 5.34
CA ILE A 116 -37.75 6.09 5.64
C ILE A 116 -37.67 5.85 7.14
N ASP A 117 -37.73 4.58 7.54
CA ASP A 117 -37.53 4.16 8.92
C ASP A 117 -36.21 3.37 9.00
N TYR A 118 -35.40 3.65 10.03
CA TYR A 118 -34.16 2.91 10.30
C TYR A 118 -34.48 1.76 11.25
N LEU A 119 -34.13 0.53 10.85
CA LEU A 119 -34.43 -0.67 11.63
C LEU A 119 -33.16 -1.35 12.13
N THR A 120 -33.17 -1.77 13.39
CA THR A 120 -32.17 -2.68 13.95
C THR A 120 -32.39 -4.12 13.44
N ALA A 121 -31.42 -5.00 13.65
CA ALA A 121 -31.51 -6.38 13.16
C ALA A 121 -32.69 -7.16 13.76
N ASP A 122 -33.02 -6.93 15.03
CA ASP A 122 -34.11 -7.59 15.74
C ASP A 122 -35.50 -7.05 15.38
N GLU A 123 -35.58 -5.77 14.98
CA GLU A 123 -36.79 -5.18 14.41
C GLU A 123 -37.03 -5.67 12.99
N GLU A 124 -35.97 -5.71 12.17
CA GLU A 124 -35.98 -6.21 10.79
C GLU A 124 -36.53 -7.65 10.72
N ASP A 125 -36.11 -8.51 11.65
CA ASP A 125 -36.46 -9.94 11.67
C ASP A 125 -37.97 -10.21 11.89
N ARG A 126 -38.74 -9.18 12.27
CA ARG A 126 -40.20 -9.23 12.42
C ARG A 126 -40.94 -8.74 11.17
N GLN A 127 -40.23 -8.24 10.17
CA GLN A 127 -40.78 -7.62 8.97
C GLN A 127 -40.59 -8.49 7.73
N VAL A 128 -41.38 -8.22 6.71
CA VAL A 128 -41.20 -8.78 5.35
C VAL A 128 -40.73 -7.64 4.45
N ILE A 129 -39.53 -7.79 3.88
CA ILE A 129 -38.84 -6.70 3.19
C ILE A 129 -38.61 -7.06 1.72
N ALA A 130 -39.15 -6.24 0.82
CA ALA A 130 -38.95 -6.36 -0.61
C ALA A 130 -37.60 -5.78 -1.06
N GLN A 131 -37.05 -6.35 -2.14
CA GLN A 131 -35.83 -5.85 -2.75
C GLN A 131 -36.02 -4.50 -3.43
N ALA A 132 -34.96 -3.68 -3.52
CA ALA A 132 -35.00 -2.36 -4.14
C ALA A 132 -35.39 -2.36 -5.64
N ASN A 133 -35.10 -3.45 -6.35
CA ASN A 133 -35.36 -3.61 -7.79
C ASN A 133 -36.74 -4.20 -8.10
N ALA A 134 -37.61 -4.38 -7.10
CA ALA A 134 -38.97 -4.87 -7.33
C ALA A 134 -39.76 -3.89 -8.25
N PRO A 135 -40.38 -4.35 -9.35
CA PRO A 135 -41.08 -3.47 -10.28
C PRO A 135 -42.25 -2.73 -9.63
N LEU A 136 -42.22 -1.40 -9.71
CA LEU A 136 -43.27 -0.51 -9.24
C LEU A 136 -43.94 0.22 -10.40
N SER A 137 -45.22 0.52 -10.23
CA SER A 137 -45.99 1.43 -11.09
C SER A 137 -45.70 2.90 -10.76
N ASP A 138 -46.16 3.82 -11.61
CA ASP A 138 -46.05 5.28 -11.40
C ASP A 138 -46.69 5.76 -10.07
N GLN A 139 -47.56 4.95 -9.48
CA GLN A 139 -48.22 5.21 -8.19
C GLN A 139 -47.53 4.48 -7.02
N PHE A 140 -46.29 3.98 -7.22
CA PHE A 140 -45.52 3.21 -6.25
C PHE A 140 -46.17 1.91 -5.76
N LYS A 141 -47.11 1.34 -6.52
CA LYS A 141 -47.65 0.00 -6.27
C LYS A 141 -46.83 -1.07 -6.96
N PHE A 142 -46.66 -2.22 -6.31
CA PHE A 142 -46.05 -3.39 -6.93
C PHE A 142 -46.83 -3.84 -8.17
N VAL A 143 -46.12 -4.08 -9.26
CA VAL A 143 -46.73 -4.49 -10.54
C VAL A 143 -47.02 -6.00 -10.56
N ASN A 144 -46.15 -6.80 -9.95
CA ASN A 144 -46.25 -8.25 -9.95
C ASN A 144 -47.25 -8.75 -8.90
N GLU A 145 -47.88 -9.90 -9.17
CA GLU A 145 -48.79 -10.57 -8.22
C GLU A 145 -48.06 -11.08 -6.97
N PHE A 146 -46.82 -11.54 -7.15
CA PHE A 146 -45.93 -11.96 -6.08
C PHE A 146 -44.64 -11.13 -6.11
N VAL A 147 -44.15 -10.78 -4.92
CA VAL A 147 -42.94 -9.97 -4.72
C VAL A 147 -41.91 -10.79 -3.95
N LEU A 148 -40.69 -10.87 -4.47
CA LEU A 148 -39.56 -11.53 -3.81
C LEU A 148 -39.14 -10.73 -2.58
N CYS A 149 -39.26 -11.35 -1.41
CA CYS A 149 -38.99 -10.68 -0.14
C CYS A 149 -38.05 -11.51 0.75
N ARG A 150 -37.32 -10.80 1.60
CA ARG A 150 -36.61 -11.37 2.75
C ARG A 150 -37.57 -11.40 3.93
N ALA A 151 -37.72 -12.57 4.52
CA ALA A 151 -38.50 -12.81 5.73
C ALA A 151 -37.58 -13.21 6.90
N LYS A 152 -38.19 -13.51 8.05
CA LYS A 152 -37.51 -13.86 9.30
C LYS A 152 -36.41 -14.91 9.09
N GLY A 153 -35.25 -14.70 9.70
CA GLY A 153 -34.12 -15.63 9.62
C GLY A 153 -33.37 -15.60 8.28
N GLY A 154 -33.69 -14.66 7.39
CA GLY A 154 -33.07 -14.55 6.07
C GLY A 154 -33.67 -15.48 5.01
N GLU A 155 -34.85 -16.05 5.26
CA GLU A 155 -35.57 -16.87 4.29
C GLU A 155 -36.03 -15.99 3.11
N VAL A 156 -35.77 -16.45 1.88
CA VAL A 156 -36.23 -15.80 0.66
C VAL A 156 -37.54 -16.45 0.24
N ARG A 157 -38.61 -15.67 0.16
CA ARG A 157 -39.94 -16.16 -0.24
C ARG A 157 -40.69 -15.13 -1.07
N GLU A 158 -41.58 -15.63 -1.93
CA GLU A 158 -42.51 -14.82 -2.69
C GLU A 158 -43.79 -14.61 -1.88
N VAL A 159 -44.20 -13.35 -1.72
CA VAL A 159 -45.39 -12.96 -0.94
C VAL A 159 -46.29 -12.04 -1.76
N LEU A 160 -47.54 -11.90 -1.32
CA LEU A 160 -48.45 -10.91 -1.90
C LEU A 160 -48.00 -9.48 -1.53
N PRO A 161 -48.18 -8.47 -2.40
CA PRO A 161 -47.88 -7.07 -2.11
C PRO A 161 -48.46 -6.53 -0.79
N SER A 162 -49.61 -7.05 -0.36
CA SER A 162 -50.26 -6.67 0.90
C SER A 162 -49.54 -7.17 2.15
N GLU A 163 -48.67 -8.17 2.03
CA GLU A 163 -47.88 -8.75 3.13
C GLU A 163 -46.51 -8.08 3.27
N VAL A 164 -46.13 -7.22 2.32
CA VAL A 164 -44.86 -6.49 2.35
C VAL A 164 -44.96 -5.31 3.31
N HIS A 165 -44.06 -5.23 4.28
CA HIS A 165 -44.04 -4.15 5.26
C HIS A 165 -43.04 -3.03 4.89
N TYR A 166 -41.91 -3.41 4.30
CA TYR A 166 -40.82 -2.50 3.94
C TYR A 166 -40.18 -2.87 2.61
N MET A 167 -39.41 -1.95 2.04
CA MET A 167 -38.61 -2.14 0.84
C MET A 167 -37.22 -1.52 1.03
N ASP A 168 -36.18 -2.16 0.50
CA ASP A 168 -34.81 -1.60 0.50
C ASP A 168 -34.78 -0.19 -0.15
N VAL A 169 -33.92 0.71 0.33
CA VAL A 169 -33.84 2.08 -0.21
C VAL A 169 -33.00 2.18 -1.49
N SER A 170 -32.08 1.25 -1.69
CA SER A 170 -31.14 1.26 -2.81
C SER A 170 -30.59 -0.15 -3.07
N PRO A 171 -30.36 -0.56 -4.33
CA PRO A 171 -29.76 -1.86 -4.63
C PRO A 171 -28.37 -2.05 -4.01
N ARG A 172 -27.55 -0.98 -3.93
CA ARG A 172 -26.23 -1.00 -3.28
C ARG A 172 -26.26 -0.92 -1.76
N GLN A 173 -27.42 -1.07 -1.12
CA GLN A 173 -27.55 -0.99 0.34
C GLN A 173 -26.70 -2.04 1.07
N ILE A 174 -26.50 -3.22 0.46
CA ILE A 174 -25.75 -4.33 1.04
C ILE A 174 -24.22 -4.15 1.02
N VAL A 175 -23.68 -3.33 0.13
CA VAL A 175 -22.23 -3.20 -0.09
C VAL A 175 -21.61 -2.01 0.65
N SER A 176 -20.31 -2.08 0.91
CA SER A 176 -19.52 -0.96 1.43
C SER A 176 -19.25 0.08 0.35
N VAL A 177 -18.66 1.22 0.74
CA VAL A 177 -18.27 2.28 -0.20
C VAL A 177 -17.29 1.78 -1.25
N ALA A 178 -16.27 1.00 -0.87
CA ALA A 178 -15.26 0.52 -1.82
C ALA A 178 -15.80 -0.55 -2.77
N ALA A 179 -16.65 -1.46 -2.27
CA ALA A 179 -17.32 -2.45 -3.13
C ALA A 179 -18.32 -1.79 -4.08
N ALA A 180 -19.02 -0.74 -3.62
CA ALA A 180 -19.95 0.04 -4.44
C ALA A 180 -19.28 0.88 -5.55
N MET A 181 -17.94 0.95 -5.59
CA MET A 181 -17.16 1.61 -6.65
C MET A 181 -16.68 0.65 -7.75
N ILE A 182 -17.05 -0.63 -7.66
CA ILE A 182 -16.78 -1.62 -8.70
C ILE A 182 -17.97 -1.61 -9.68
N PRO A 183 -17.82 -1.13 -10.93
CA PRO A 183 -18.89 -1.22 -11.93
C PRO A 183 -19.17 -2.70 -12.24
N PHE A 184 -20.40 -3.05 -12.62
CA PHE A 184 -20.77 -4.43 -12.97
C PHE A 184 -20.45 -5.47 -11.88
N LEU A 185 -20.47 -5.08 -10.61
CA LEU A 185 -20.16 -5.96 -9.48
C LEU A 185 -21.00 -7.24 -9.48
N GLU A 186 -22.26 -7.14 -9.93
CA GLU A 186 -23.19 -8.27 -10.07
C GLU A 186 -22.73 -9.35 -11.06
N HIS A 187 -21.74 -9.05 -11.91
CA HIS A 187 -21.15 -9.98 -12.88
C HIS A 187 -19.81 -10.57 -12.40
N ASP A 188 -19.39 -10.26 -11.18
CA ASP A 188 -18.16 -10.77 -10.57
C ASP A 188 -18.45 -11.74 -9.42
N ASP A 189 -17.70 -12.84 -9.38
CA ASP A 189 -17.69 -13.72 -8.22
C ASP A 189 -17.19 -13.00 -6.96
N ALA A 190 -17.78 -13.34 -5.81
CA ALA A 190 -17.51 -12.68 -4.53
C ALA A 190 -16.02 -12.69 -4.15
N ASN A 191 -15.28 -13.75 -4.48
CA ASN A 191 -13.84 -13.81 -4.17
C ASN A 191 -13.05 -12.75 -4.94
N ARG A 192 -13.42 -12.50 -6.21
CA ARG A 192 -12.77 -11.50 -7.06
C ARG A 192 -13.21 -10.09 -6.73
N ALA A 193 -14.50 -9.91 -6.44
CA ALA A 193 -15.02 -8.65 -5.90
C ALA A 193 -14.31 -8.23 -4.60
N LEU A 194 -14.07 -9.18 -3.69
CA LEU A 194 -13.34 -8.96 -2.43
C LEU A 194 -11.90 -8.49 -2.71
N MET A 195 -11.21 -9.20 -3.61
CA MET A 195 -9.86 -8.83 -4.06
C MET A 195 -9.82 -7.42 -4.66
N GLY A 196 -10.77 -7.10 -5.55
CA GLY A 196 -10.91 -5.80 -6.19
C GLY A 196 -11.13 -4.67 -5.18
N THR A 197 -12.05 -4.89 -4.23
CA THR A 197 -12.32 -3.95 -3.13
C THR A 197 -11.07 -3.69 -2.29
N ASN A 198 -10.32 -4.74 -1.96
CA ASN A 198 -9.09 -4.61 -1.18
C ASN A 198 -7.96 -3.91 -1.95
N MET A 199 -7.82 -4.16 -3.25
CA MET A 199 -6.76 -3.58 -4.07
C MET A 199 -7.00 -2.10 -4.41
N GLN A 200 -8.26 -1.65 -4.49
CA GLN A 200 -8.56 -0.21 -4.62
C GLN A 200 -7.92 0.60 -3.47
N ARG A 201 -7.91 0.07 -2.24
CA ARG A 201 -7.25 0.70 -1.07
C ARG A 201 -5.72 0.70 -1.15
N GLN A 202 -5.13 -0.13 -2.01
CA GLN A 202 -3.68 -0.23 -2.20
C GLN A 202 -3.18 0.63 -3.36
N SER A 203 -4.07 1.32 -4.08
CA SER A 203 -3.69 2.13 -5.22
C SER A 203 -2.87 3.36 -4.83
N VAL A 204 -1.81 3.65 -5.59
CA VAL A 204 -0.93 4.78 -5.29
C VAL A 204 -1.39 6.06 -6.00
N PRO A 205 -1.29 7.23 -5.35
CA PRO A 205 -1.51 8.52 -6.01
C PRO A 205 -0.53 8.74 -7.17
N LEU A 206 -1.10 8.89 -8.37
CA LEU A 206 -0.36 9.18 -9.58
C LEU A 206 -0.04 10.68 -9.68
N LEU A 207 0.96 11.03 -10.47
CA LEU A 207 1.35 12.40 -10.74
C LEU A 207 0.20 13.21 -11.35
N LYS A 208 -0.51 12.58 -12.28
CA LYS A 208 -1.75 13.06 -12.90
C LYS A 208 -2.85 12.05 -12.61
N SER A 209 -3.86 12.48 -11.86
CA SER A 209 -5.08 11.69 -11.65
C SER A 209 -5.99 11.82 -12.86
N ASP A 210 -6.65 10.73 -13.23
CA ASP A 210 -7.66 10.68 -14.28
C ASP A 210 -8.81 9.82 -13.75
N SER A 211 -10.02 10.36 -13.66
CA SER A 211 -11.19 9.61 -13.19
C SER A 211 -11.60 8.53 -14.21
N PRO A 212 -12.31 7.46 -13.78
CA PRO A 212 -12.71 6.41 -14.70
C PRO A 212 -13.75 6.88 -15.73
N PHE A 213 -13.62 6.42 -16.98
CA PHE A 213 -14.67 6.52 -18.00
C PHE A 213 -15.94 5.78 -17.60
N VAL A 214 -15.80 4.67 -16.87
CA VAL A 214 -16.90 3.87 -16.34
C VAL A 214 -16.85 3.90 -14.82
N GLY A 215 -17.63 4.76 -14.18
CA GLY A 215 -17.80 4.84 -12.73
C GLY A 215 -19.09 4.17 -12.24
N THR A 216 -19.40 4.32 -10.96
CA THR A 216 -20.68 3.88 -10.37
C THR A 216 -21.54 5.05 -9.86
N GLY A 217 -21.00 6.28 -9.94
CA GLY A 217 -21.63 7.50 -9.44
C GLY A 217 -21.43 7.72 -7.93
N LEU A 218 -20.63 6.88 -7.27
CA LEU A 218 -20.27 7.05 -5.85
C LEU A 218 -18.96 7.82 -5.66
N GLU A 219 -18.13 7.90 -6.69
CA GLU A 219 -16.79 8.48 -6.72
C GLU A 219 -16.77 9.91 -6.15
N ALA A 220 -17.69 10.76 -6.61
CA ALA A 220 -17.78 12.15 -6.17
C ALA A 220 -18.11 12.28 -4.67
N LYS A 221 -18.99 11.41 -4.16
CA LYS A 221 -19.39 11.41 -2.75
C LYS A 221 -18.29 10.83 -1.87
N ALA A 222 -17.64 9.75 -2.33
CA ALA A 222 -16.52 9.13 -1.63
C ALA A 222 -15.33 10.09 -1.49
N ALA A 223 -14.96 10.84 -2.54
CA ALA A 223 -13.89 11.82 -2.50
C ALA A 223 -14.17 12.94 -1.49
N ARG A 224 -15.38 13.51 -1.52
CA ARG A 224 -15.81 14.55 -0.57
C ARG A 224 -15.81 14.04 0.88
N ASP A 225 -16.35 12.86 1.12
CA ASP A 225 -16.47 12.31 2.48
C ASP A 225 -15.15 11.76 3.03
N ALA A 226 -14.17 11.43 2.18
CA ALA A 226 -12.82 11.08 2.61
C ALA A 226 -12.12 12.25 3.34
N GLY A 227 -12.39 13.47 2.87
CA GLY A 227 -11.90 14.73 3.45
C GLY A 227 -10.56 15.22 2.89
N ASP A 228 -10.08 14.62 1.81
CA ASP A 228 -8.79 14.98 1.20
C ASP A 228 -8.89 16.05 0.10
N VAL A 229 -10.10 16.28 -0.42
CA VAL A 229 -10.44 17.41 -1.27
C VAL A 229 -10.76 18.65 -0.44
N VAL A 230 -10.57 19.83 -1.01
CA VAL A 230 -10.98 21.09 -0.38
C VAL A 230 -12.33 21.50 -0.92
N VAL A 231 -13.28 21.73 -0.02
CA VAL A 231 -14.64 22.20 -0.33
C VAL A 231 -14.83 23.65 0.13
N ALA A 232 -15.63 24.42 -0.60
CA ALA A 232 -16.03 25.77 -0.17
C ALA A 232 -17.02 25.67 1.01
N GLU A 233 -16.76 26.35 2.14
CA GLU A 233 -17.69 26.34 3.28
C GLU A 233 -18.95 27.16 2.97
N ALA A 234 -18.80 28.27 2.23
CA ALA A 234 -19.88 29.15 1.84
C ALA A 234 -19.84 29.47 0.33
N GLY A 235 -21.01 29.82 -0.22
CA GLY A 235 -21.10 30.28 -1.60
C GLY A 235 -20.51 31.69 -1.78
N GLY A 236 -19.77 31.89 -2.87
CA GLY A 236 -19.04 33.14 -3.11
C GLY A 236 -18.35 33.19 -4.47
N LEU A 237 -17.62 34.29 -4.70
CA LEU A 237 -16.81 34.51 -5.89
C LEU A 237 -15.34 34.20 -5.57
N VAL A 238 -14.68 33.40 -6.40
CA VAL A 238 -13.24 33.14 -6.28
C VAL A 238 -12.49 34.41 -6.69
N VAL A 239 -11.72 34.99 -5.77
CA VAL A 239 -11.00 36.26 -5.98
C VAL A 239 -9.54 36.04 -6.34
N GLU A 240 -8.91 35.02 -5.75
CA GLU A 240 -7.50 34.71 -5.96
C GLU A 240 -7.30 33.19 -5.97
N VAL A 241 -6.56 32.70 -6.95
CA VAL A 241 -6.14 31.29 -7.03
C VAL A 241 -4.63 31.21 -7.18
N ALA A 242 -3.99 30.56 -6.22
CA ALA A 242 -2.58 30.22 -6.26
C ALA A 242 -2.37 28.71 -6.03
N ALA A 243 -1.16 28.22 -6.30
CA ALA A 243 -0.86 26.80 -6.15
C ALA A 243 -0.93 26.31 -4.69
N ASP A 244 -0.79 27.22 -3.72
CA ASP A 244 -0.75 27.02 -2.28
C ASP A 244 -1.99 27.57 -1.54
N ARG A 245 -2.85 28.35 -2.20
CA ARG A 245 -4.06 28.91 -1.57
C ARG A 245 -5.17 29.28 -2.56
N ILE A 246 -6.40 29.28 -2.08
CA ILE A 246 -7.59 29.76 -2.78
C ILE A 246 -8.32 30.76 -1.86
N ILE A 247 -8.71 31.92 -2.40
CA ILE A 247 -9.46 32.93 -1.65
C ILE A 247 -10.85 33.10 -2.26
N VAL A 248 -11.88 32.81 -1.47
CA VAL A 248 -13.29 32.97 -1.86
C VAL A 248 -13.87 34.17 -1.12
N LYS A 249 -14.46 35.11 -1.86
CA LYS A 249 -15.24 36.21 -1.30
C LYS A 249 -16.69 35.79 -1.19
N THR A 250 -17.14 35.56 0.04
CA THR A 250 -18.51 35.16 0.31
C THR A 250 -19.50 36.28 -0.01
N ARG A 251 -20.80 35.95 -0.12
CA ARG A 251 -21.87 36.92 -0.33
C ARG A 251 -21.92 38.02 0.76
N ASP A 252 -21.46 37.71 1.97
CA ASP A 252 -21.35 38.64 3.09
C ASP A 252 -20.08 39.53 3.03
N ASN A 253 -19.36 39.53 1.91
CA ASN A 253 -18.07 40.22 1.71
C ASN A 253 -16.94 39.76 2.64
N LYS A 254 -17.04 38.56 3.25
CA LYS A 254 -15.94 37.96 4.01
C LYS A 254 -14.98 37.26 3.04
N LEU A 255 -13.67 37.39 3.28
CA LEU A 255 -12.66 36.63 2.55
C LEU A 255 -12.34 35.34 3.31
N GLU A 256 -12.70 34.21 2.71
CA GLU A 256 -12.37 32.88 3.18
C GLU A 256 -11.08 32.43 2.49
N LYS A 257 -10.10 31.98 3.27
CA LYS A 257 -8.77 31.59 2.77
C LYS A 257 -8.57 30.11 3.02
N HIS A 258 -8.42 29.36 1.93
CA HIS A 258 -8.12 27.93 1.97
C HIS A 258 -6.65 27.72 1.62
N PHE A 259 -5.87 27.15 2.52
CA PHE A 259 -4.47 26.79 2.26
C PHE A 259 -4.40 25.34 1.78
N LEU A 260 -3.62 25.11 0.71
CA LEU A 260 -3.48 23.81 0.08
C LEU A 260 -2.22 23.09 0.60
N ARG A 261 -2.34 21.79 0.85
CA ARG A 261 -1.23 20.93 1.26
C ARG A 261 -0.43 20.48 0.04
N LYS A 262 0.88 20.73 0.03
CA LYS A 262 1.75 20.52 -1.15
C LYS A 262 2.90 19.58 -0.81
N PHE A 263 2.98 18.47 -1.55
CA PHE A 263 4.06 17.48 -1.45
C PHE A 263 4.34 17.03 -0.01
N GLU A 264 3.28 16.74 0.75
CA GLU A 264 3.42 16.20 2.09
C GLU A 264 3.49 14.67 2.06
N ARG A 265 4.29 14.10 2.97
CA ARG A 265 4.41 12.64 3.15
C ARG A 265 3.17 12.09 3.86
N THR A 266 2.57 11.03 3.34
CA THR A 266 1.55 10.24 4.06
C THR A 266 2.19 9.18 4.96
N ASN A 267 1.39 8.53 5.81
CA ASN A 267 1.89 7.44 6.66
C ASN A 267 2.54 6.28 5.89
N GLN A 268 2.11 6.02 4.65
CA GLN A 268 2.62 4.94 3.78
C GLN A 268 3.67 5.45 2.78
N GLY A 269 4.18 6.68 2.95
CA GLY A 269 5.20 7.26 2.07
C GLY A 269 4.67 7.70 0.70
N THR A 270 3.36 7.72 0.47
CA THR A 270 2.77 8.31 -0.75
C THR A 270 2.75 9.83 -0.66
N CYS A 271 2.56 10.49 -1.81
CA CYS A 271 2.53 11.94 -1.91
C CYS A 271 1.11 12.51 -1.72
N TYR A 272 0.94 13.36 -0.71
CA TYR A 272 -0.25 14.18 -0.51
C TYR A 272 -0.06 15.54 -1.19
N ASN A 273 -0.84 15.82 -2.24
CA ASN A 273 -0.72 17.06 -3.00
C ASN A 273 -2.08 17.55 -3.47
N GLN A 274 -2.49 18.72 -2.99
CA GLN A 274 -3.73 19.37 -3.38
C GLN A 274 -3.51 20.35 -4.54
N LYS A 275 -4.46 20.42 -5.48
CA LYS A 275 -4.40 21.27 -6.67
C LYS A 275 -5.72 22.02 -6.85
N PRO A 276 -5.73 23.35 -7.05
CA PRO A 276 -6.95 24.08 -7.35
C PRO A 276 -7.63 23.53 -8.60
N VAL A 277 -8.97 23.45 -8.59
CA VAL A 277 -9.79 23.12 -9.76
C VAL A 277 -10.60 24.30 -10.30
N VAL A 278 -10.73 25.36 -9.50
CA VAL A 278 -11.42 26.60 -9.86
C VAL A 278 -10.44 27.64 -10.40
N ASN A 279 -10.96 28.58 -11.18
CA ASN A 279 -10.24 29.74 -11.68
C ASN A 279 -10.70 31.02 -10.96
N GLU A 280 -9.89 32.07 -11.07
CA GLU A 280 -10.28 33.41 -10.61
C GLU A 280 -11.50 33.90 -11.39
N GLY A 281 -12.51 34.39 -10.65
CA GLY A 281 -13.78 34.83 -11.21
C GLY A 281 -14.88 33.76 -11.23
N ASP A 282 -14.58 32.51 -10.88
CA ASP A 282 -15.60 31.46 -10.78
C ASP A 282 -16.55 31.71 -9.60
N GLU A 283 -17.85 31.48 -9.79
CA GLU A 283 -18.83 31.43 -8.70
C GLU A 283 -18.91 30.01 -8.14
N VAL A 284 -18.74 29.87 -6.82
CA VAL A 284 -18.81 28.59 -6.12
C VAL A 284 -20.00 28.54 -5.18
N VAL A 285 -20.57 27.35 -4.99
CA VAL A 285 -21.62 27.09 -4.00
C VAL A 285 -21.05 26.37 -2.78
N ALA A 286 -21.73 26.50 -1.63
CA ALA A 286 -21.35 25.79 -0.42
C ALA A 286 -21.33 24.26 -0.66
N GLY A 287 -20.23 23.62 -0.27
CA GLY A 287 -19.99 22.18 -0.47
C GLY A 287 -19.44 21.81 -1.85
N GLN A 288 -19.22 22.76 -2.76
CA GLN A 288 -18.54 22.52 -4.03
C GLN A 288 -17.05 22.29 -3.79
N VAL A 289 -16.46 21.33 -4.52
CA VAL A 289 -15.01 21.08 -4.50
C VAL A 289 -14.30 22.22 -5.23
N ILE A 290 -13.33 22.84 -4.55
CA ILE A 290 -12.51 23.94 -5.06
C ILE A 290 -11.04 23.54 -5.27
N ALA A 291 -10.58 22.47 -4.62
CA ALA A 291 -9.30 21.84 -4.92
C ALA A 291 -9.38 20.32 -4.80
N ASP A 292 -8.77 19.64 -5.77
CA ASP A 292 -8.55 18.20 -5.72
C ASP A 292 -7.39 17.87 -4.77
N GLY A 293 -7.44 16.67 -4.20
CA GLY A 293 -6.37 16.05 -3.41
C GLY A 293 -5.66 14.92 -4.17
N PRO A 294 -4.96 14.03 -3.45
CA PRO A 294 -4.39 12.81 -4.05
C PRO A 294 -5.51 11.88 -4.54
N CYS A 295 -5.31 11.23 -5.69
CA CYS A 295 -6.29 10.33 -6.32
C CYS A 295 -7.67 10.96 -6.51
N THR A 296 -7.75 12.22 -6.91
CA THR A 296 -9.02 12.87 -7.27
C THR A 296 -8.87 13.70 -8.53
N ASP A 297 -9.93 13.71 -9.35
CA ASP A 297 -10.05 14.51 -10.57
C ASP A 297 -11.43 15.16 -10.62
N THR A 298 -11.49 16.49 -10.60
CA THR A 298 -12.73 17.29 -10.59
C THR A 298 -13.70 16.95 -9.46
N GLY A 299 -13.16 16.57 -8.29
CA GLY A 299 -13.92 16.18 -7.11
C GLY A 299 -14.41 14.73 -7.12
N GLU A 300 -13.99 13.90 -8.08
CA GLU A 300 -14.28 12.47 -8.15
C GLU A 300 -13.06 11.63 -7.77
N MET A 301 -13.26 10.44 -7.20
CA MET A 301 -12.19 9.48 -6.93
C MET A 301 -11.54 8.99 -8.23
N ALA A 302 -10.22 9.13 -8.31
CA ALA A 302 -9.38 8.79 -9.45
C ALA A 302 -8.16 7.96 -9.00
N LEU A 303 -8.38 6.66 -8.79
CA LEU A 303 -7.42 5.70 -8.24
C LEU A 303 -6.44 5.11 -9.27
N GLY A 304 -6.60 5.42 -10.55
CA GLY A 304 -5.91 4.76 -11.66
C GLY A 304 -5.93 5.59 -12.94
N GLN A 305 -5.87 4.92 -14.09
CA GLN A 305 -5.92 5.51 -15.43
C GLN A 305 -6.78 4.67 -16.36
N ASN A 306 -7.43 5.32 -17.33
CA ASN A 306 -8.13 4.66 -18.43
C ASN A 306 -7.11 4.20 -19.48
N LEU A 307 -6.92 2.89 -19.64
CA LEU A 307 -5.95 2.31 -20.59
C LEU A 307 -6.67 1.55 -21.70
N LEU A 308 -6.18 1.68 -22.93
CA LEU A 308 -6.64 0.88 -24.07
C LEU A 308 -6.12 -0.56 -23.93
N VAL A 309 -7.02 -1.50 -23.68
CA VAL A 309 -6.73 -2.91 -23.42
C VAL A 309 -7.00 -3.75 -24.68
N ALA A 310 -6.17 -4.77 -24.89
CA ALA A 310 -6.51 -5.92 -25.73
C ALA A 310 -6.49 -7.22 -24.92
N PHE A 311 -7.55 -8.04 -25.05
CA PHE A 311 -7.59 -9.39 -24.47
C PHE A 311 -7.08 -10.43 -25.47
N MET A 312 -5.77 -10.67 -25.47
CA MET A 312 -5.13 -11.70 -26.30
C MET A 312 -3.87 -12.24 -25.62
N SER A 313 -3.45 -13.45 -25.97
CA SER A 313 -2.13 -13.96 -25.58
C SER A 313 -1.06 -13.38 -26.51
N TRP A 314 0.07 -12.96 -25.96
CA TRP A 314 1.13 -12.30 -26.73
C TRP A 314 2.51 -12.85 -26.37
N GLU A 315 3.08 -13.68 -27.26
CA GLU A 315 4.45 -14.23 -27.18
C GLU A 315 4.81 -14.89 -25.83
N GLY A 316 3.80 -15.33 -25.06
CA GLY A 316 3.98 -15.88 -23.71
C GLY A 316 4.37 -14.85 -22.64
N PHE A 317 4.53 -13.57 -22.97
CA PHE A 317 4.88 -12.53 -21.99
C PHE A 317 3.76 -12.27 -20.99
N ASN A 318 2.50 -12.48 -21.37
CA ASN A 318 1.34 -12.41 -20.49
C ASN A 318 0.85 -13.79 -20.03
N TYR A 319 1.74 -14.78 -19.94
CA TYR A 319 1.41 -16.09 -19.40
C TYR A 319 0.90 -15.99 -17.94
N GLU A 320 -0.12 -16.78 -17.61
CA GLU A 320 -0.90 -16.69 -16.37
C GLU A 320 -1.46 -15.26 -16.15
N ASP A 321 -0.89 -14.55 -15.17
CA ASP A 321 -1.31 -13.21 -14.71
C ASP A 321 -0.33 -12.11 -15.08
N ALA A 322 0.69 -12.43 -15.87
CA ALA A 322 1.64 -11.42 -16.31
C ALA A 322 0.96 -10.37 -17.20
N ILE A 323 1.39 -9.12 -17.07
CA ILE A 323 0.86 -7.99 -17.82
C ILE A 323 1.95 -7.45 -18.74
N ILE A 324 1.54 -7.08 -19.96
CA ILE A 324 2.39 -6.37 -20.93
C ILE A 324 1.91 -4.93 -21.01
N LEU A 325 2.83 -3.98 -20.99
CA LEU A 325 2.54 -2.56 -21.14
C LEU A 325 3.25 -1.95 -22.33
N SER A 326 2.65 -0.90 -22.89
CA SER A 326 3.29 -0.01 -23.85
C SER A 326 4.27 0.94 -23.14
N GLU A 327 5.45 1.13 -23.73
CA GLU A 327 6.45 2.12 -23.31
C GLU A 327 5.90 3.55 -23.32
N ARG A 328 4.81 3.83 -24.07
CA ARG A 328 4.08 5.11 -24.03
C ARG A 328 3.76 5.52 -22.59
N LEU A 329 3.31 4.58 -21.76
CA LEU A 329 2.92 4.83 -20.38
C LEU A 329 4.10 5.29 -19.49
N VAL A 330 5.31 4.87 -19.84
CA VAL A 330 6.57 5.29 -19.17
C VAL A 330 7.03 6.65 -19.70
N LYS A 331 6.94 6.88 -21.00
CA LYS A 331 7.35 8.13 -21.67
C LYS A 331 6.46 9.31 -21.26
N GLU A 332 5.15 9.10 -21.19
CA GLU A 332 4.15 10.12 -20.87
C GLU A 332 3.83 10.22 -19.37
N ASP A 333 4.57 9.50 -18.52
CA ASP A 333 4.42 9.45 -17.07
C ASP A 333 2.99 9.09 -16.58
N VAL A 334 2.23 8.32 -17.38
CA VAL A 334 0.82 7.97 -17.12
C VAL A 334 0.63 7.25 -15.79
N LEU A 335 1.49 6.27 -15.50
CA LEU A 335 1.48 5.48 -14.26
C LEU A 335 2.62 5.86 -13.29
N THR A 336 3.06 7.12 -13.35
CA THR A 336 4.15 7.61 -12.48
C THR A 336 3.61 8.13 -11.16
N SER A 337 4.26 7.78 -10.06
CA SER A 337 3.89 8.19 -8.69
C SER A 337 5.07 8.89 -8.00
N ILE A 338 4.76 9.74 -7.02
CA ILE A 338 5.77 10.35 -6.14
C ILE A 338 5.72 9.65 -4.78
N HIS A 339 6.88 9.21 -4.31
CA HIS A 339 7.07 8.61 -2.99
C HIS A 339 7.98 9.51 -2.17
N ILE A 340 7.67 9.72 -0.90
CA ILE A 340 8.42 10.59 -0.01
C ILE A 340 8.84 9.76 1.21
N GLU A 341 10.14 9.55 1.34
CA GLU A 341 10.73 8.88 2.49
C GLU A 341 11.23 9.90 3.51
N GLU A 342 11.08 9.56 4.78
CA GLU A 342 11.57 10.35 5.91
C GLU A 342 12.75 9.61 6.54
N HIS A 343 13.92 10.23 6.48
CA HIS A 343 15.13 9.74 7.12
C HIS A 343 15.39 10.56 8.38
N GLU A 344 15.52 9.90 9.52
CA GLU A 344 15.72 10.54 10.81
C GLU A 344 17.05 10.10 11.43
N VAL A 345 17.79 11.07 11.98
CA VAL A 345 18.94 10.80 12.84
C VAL A 345 18.96 11.78 14.00
N ASP A 346 19.40 11.28 15.15
CA ASP A 346 19.58 12.07 16.36
C ASP A 346 21.04 12.04 16.84
N ALA A 347 21.42 13.10 17.55
CA ALA A 347 22.67 13.23 18.27
C ALA A 347 22.41 13.16 19.77
N ARG A 348 23.05 12.21 20.44
CA ARG A 348 22.81 11.87 21.85
C ARG A 348 24.03 12.01 22.74
N ASP A 349 23.80 12.15 24.03
CA ASP A 349 24.83 12.00 25.05
C ASP A 349 25.22 10.52 25.20
N THR A 350 26.48 10.20 24.93
CA THR A 350 27.06 8.87 25.18
C THR A 350 27.91 8.88 26.46
N LYS A 351 28.36 7.70 26.91
CA LYS A 351 29.28 7.59 28.05
C LYS A 351 30.62 8.30 27.83
N LEU A 352 31.06 8.42 26.59
CA LEU A 352 32.37 8.96 26.20
C LEU A 352 32.32 10.43 25.79
N GLY A 353 31.11 10.99 25.64
CA GLY A 353 30.87 12.36 25.20
C GLY A 353 29.58 12.48 24.39
N ALA A 354 29.18 13.70 24.06
CA ALA A 354 28.05 13.94 23.17
C ALA A 354 28.41 13.59 21.72
N GLU A 355 27.47 13.00 20.99
CA GLU A 355 27.55 12.94 19.53
C GLU A 355 27.38 14.34 18.94
N GLU A 356 28.10 14.62 17.85
CA GLU A 356 28.07 15.91 17.17
C GLU A 356 27.57 15.72 15.73
N ILE A 357 26.61 16.56 15.31
CA ILE A 357 26.27 16.72 13.89
C ILE A 357 27.25 17.73 13.31
N THR A 358 28.05 17.30 12.34
CA THR A 358 29.13 18.11 11.78
C THR A 358 29.47 17.71 10.35
N ARG A 359 29.96 18.67 9.57
CA ARG A 359 30.55 18.44 8.24
C ARG A 359 31.94 17.78 8.34
N ASP A 360 32.63 17.92 9.46
CA ASP A 360 33.98 17.40 9.68
C ASP A 360 33.96 15.90 10.02
N ILE A 361 33.82 15.08 8.97
CA ILE A 361 33.76 13.61 9.09
C ILE A 361 35.12 13.00 8.72
N PRO A 362 35.73 12.17 9.59
CA PRO A 362 37.03 11.58 9.32
C PRO A 362 36.97 10.60 8.13
N ASN A 363 38.03 10.58 7.31
CA ASN A 363 38.22 9.66 6.20
C ASN A 363 37.17 9.74 5.07
N VAL A 364 36.44 10.84 4.97
CA VAL A 364 35.48 11.10 3.87
C VAL A 364 36.05 12.19 2.94
N SER A 365 35.95 11.99 1.63
CA SER A 365 36.46 12.95 0.64
C SER A 365 35.59 14.21 0.57
N GLU A 366 36.20 15.35 0.21
CA GLU A 366 35.45 16.62 0.05
C GLU A 366 34.36 16.56 -1.03
N GLU A 367 34.52 15.69 -2.03
CA GLU A 367 33.54 15.49 -3.11
C GLU A 367 32.22 14.92 -2.58
N VAL A 368 32.27 13.93 -1.67
CA VAL A 368 31.08 13.36 -1.03
C VAL A 368 30.40 14.38 -0.12
N LEU A 369 31.17 15.30 0.47
CA LEU A 369 30.67 16.37 1.35
C LEU A 369 30.19 17.61 0.59
N ALA A 370 30.30 17.63 -0.74
CA ALA A 370 30.00 18.83 -1.55
C ALA A 370 28.56 19.31 -1.39
N ASN A 371 27.61 18.37 -1.29
CA ASN A 371 26.18 18.66 -1.16
C ASN A 371 25.75 18.99 0.27
N LEU A 372 26.61 18.81 1.27
CA LEU A 372 26.34 19.19 2.65
C LEU A 372 26.50 20.70 2.84
N ASP A 373 25.75 21.26 3.79
CA ASP A 373 25.93 22.62 4.28
C ASP A 373 27.12 22.71 5.27
N GLU A 374 27.26 23.84 5.96
CA GLU A 374 28.31 24.08 6.95
C GLU A 374 28.13 23.26 8.24
N ARG A 375 26.91 22.83 8.55
CA ARG A 375 26.57 21.99 9.71
C ARG A 375 26.77 20.50 9.42
N GLY A 376 26.90 20.11 8.15
CA GLY A 376 26.99 18.72 7.72
C GLY A 376 25.64 18.13 7.34
N ILE A 377 24.62 18.95 7.06
CA ILE A 377 23.29 18.51 6.66
C ILE A 377 23.11 18.73 5.15
N ILE A 378 22.47 17.79 4.47
CA ILE A 378 22.24 17.85 3.03
C ILE A 378 21.37 19.05 2.64
N ARG A 379 21.72 19.72 1.52
CA ARG A 379 20.97 20.88 1.03
C ARG A 379 19.66 20.47 0.36
N ILE A 380 18.63 21.30 0.57
CA ILE A 380 17.35 21.15 -0.13
C ILE A 380 17.57 21.29 -1.64
N GLY A 381 16.98 20.37 -2.39
CA GLY A 381 17.08 20.31 -3.84
C GLY A 381 18.28 19.52 -4.37
N ALA A 382 19.17 19.01 -3.52
CA ALA A 382 20.23 18.09 -3.91
C ALA A 382 19.64 16.75 -4.38
N GLU A 383 20.23 16.18 -5.42
CA GLU A 383 19.97 14.80 -5.84
C GLU A 383 20.89 13.87 -5.05
N VAL A 384 20.33 12.76 -4.58
CA VAL A 384 21.02 11.81 -3.72
C VAL A 384 20.88 10.39 -4.26
N ASN A 385 21.95 9.62 -4.13
CA ASN A 385 22.08 8.23 -4.54
C ASN A 385 22.37 7.33 -3.33
N PRO A 386 22.23 6.00 -3.46
CA PRO A 386 22.55 5.06 -2.40
C PRO A 386 23.97 5.26 -1.87
N GLY A 387 24.10 5.40 -0.55
CA GLY A 387 25.39 5.62 0.13
C GLY A 387 25.78 7.10 0.32
N ASP A 388 25.10 8.05 -0.32
CA ASP A 388 25.35 9.48 -0.10
C ASP A 388 25.02 9.88 1.35
N VAL A 389 25.79 10.83 1.89
CA VAL A 389 25.59 11.33 3.25
C VAL A 389 24.45 12.34 3.27
N LEU A 390 23.42 12.06 4.09
CA LEU A 390 22.30 12.98 4.34
C LEU A 390 22.60 13.91 5.52
N VAL A 391 23.14 13.35 6.60
CA VAL A 391 23.49 14.10 7.81
C VAL A 391 24.79 13.54 8.37
N GLY A 392 25.82 14.37 8.39
CA GLY A 392 27.11 14.09 8.99
C GLY A 392 27.00 13.97 10.49
N LYS A 393 27.32 12.80 11.03
CA LYS A 393 27.31 12.55 12.48
C LYS A 393 28.57 11.82 12.91
N VAL A 394 29.17 12.30 14.00
CA VAL A 394 30.35 11.68 14.59
C VAL A 394 30.09 11.31 16.04
N THR A 395 30.49 10.09 16.42
CA THR A 395 30.36 9.57 17.78
C THR A 395 31.74 9.42 18.42
N PRO A 396 31.99 9.94 19.64
CA PRO A 396 33.26 9.75 20.34
C PRO A 396 33.63 8.27 20.53
N LYS A 397 34.87 7.91 20.20
CA LYS A 397 35.43 6.55 20.32
C LYS A 397 36.46 6.53 21.44
N GLY A 398 36.45 5.48 22.27
CA GLY A 398 37.42 5.31 23.35
C GLY A 398 38.77 4.77 22.86
N GLU A 399 39.85 5.09 23.56
CA GLU A 399 41.23 4.68 23.20
C GLU A 399 41.43 3.15 23.19
N THR A 400 40.59 2.40 23.90
CA THR A 400 40.65 0.93 24.01
C THR A 400 39.98 0.18 22.86
N GLU A 401 39.23 0.85 21.99
CA GLU A 401 38.49 0.21 20.89
C GLU A 401 39.26 0.18 19.55
N LEU A 402 40.53 0.61 19.53
CA LEU A 402 41.36 0.52 18.33
C LEU A 402 41.97 -0.88 18.23
N THR A 403 41.83 -1.52 17.06
CA THR A 403 42.52 -2.78 16.83
C THR A 403 44.04 -2.55 16.80
N PRO A 404 44.87 -3.57 17.11
CA PRO A 404 46.33 -3.45 17.00
C PRO A 404 46.77 -2.92 15.63
N GLU A 405 46.09 -3.30 14.55
CA GLU A 405 46.33 -2.84 13.18
C GLU A 405 45.99 -1.36 13.02
N GLU A 406 44.83 -0.90 13.51
CA GLU A 406 44.46 0.52 13.49
C GLU A 406 45.46 1.37 14.30
N ARG A 407 45.92 0.87 15.44
CA ARG A 407 46.96 1.53 16.26
C ARG A 407 48.28 1.64 15.52
N LEU A 408 48.68 0.58 14.81
CA LEU A 408 49.89 0.58 13.99
C LEU A 408 49.77 1.56 12.82
N LEU A 409 48.64 1.56 12.10
CA LEU A 409 48.38 2.50 11.01
C LEU A 409 48.48 3.95 11.50
N ARG A 410 47.88 4.26 12.66
CA ARG A 410 47.97 5.59 13.28
C ARG A 410 49.41 5.97 13.63
N ALA A 411 50.20 5.02 14.12
CA ALA A 411 51.62 5.23 14.43
C ALA A 411 52.47 5.48 13.17
N ILE A 412 52.14 4.83 12.05
CA ILE A 412 52.84 4.97 10.77
C ILE A 412 52.50 6.30 10.09
N PHE A 413 51.21 6.63 9.98
CA PHE A 413 50.73 7.79 9.23
C PHE A 413 50.73 9.09 10.05
N GLY A 414 50.95 9.01 11.37
CA GLY A 414 51.02 10.19 12.25
C GLY A 414 49.71 10.98 12.30
N GLU A 415 48.59 10.36 11.91
CA GLU A 415 47.29 11.01 11.87
C GLU A 415 46.82 11.33 13.30
N LYS A 416 46.85 12.61 13.64
CA LYS A 416 46.09 13.17 14.76
C LYS A 416 44.60 13.25 14.37
N ALA A 417 44.01 12.14 13.93
CA ALA A 417 42.58 12.07 13.70
C ALA A 417 41.85 12.26 15.05
N ARG A 418 40.79 13.07 15.04
CA ARG A 418 39.84 13.21 16.15
C ARG A 418 39.36 11.79 16.54
N GLU A 419 39.24 11.52 17.84
CA GLU A 419 38.83 10.21 18.37
C GLU A 419 37.33 9.99 18.21
N VAL A 420 36.87 10.00 16.96
CA VAL A 420 35.46 9.91 16.62
C VAL A 420 35.26 8.91 15.48
N ARG A 421 34.10 8.25 15.49
CA ARG A 421 33.65 7.31 14.47
C ARG A 421 32.56 7.97 13.63
N ASP A 422 32.62 7.75 12.31
CA ASP A 422 31.52 8.10 11.40
C ASP A 422 30.28 7.24 11.72
N THR A 423 29.21 7.91 12.15
CA THR A 423 27.88 7.36 12.38
C THR A 423 26.82 8.15 11.61
N SER A 424 27.25 8.77 10.49
CA SER A 424 26.43 9.61 9.63
C SER A 424 25.23 8.85 9.06
N LEU A 425 24.13 9.59 8.90
CA LEU A 425 22.95 9.11 8.19
C LEU A 425 23.26 9.07 6.69
N LYS A 426 23.12 7.89 6.08
CA LYS A 426 23.36 7.66 4.65
C LYS A 426 22.08 7.20 3.97
N VAL A 427 21.96 7.51 2.68
CA VAL A 427 20.84 7.02 1.86
C VAL A 427 20.87 5.49 1.80
N PRO A 428 19.76 4.80 2.09
CA PRO A 428 19.68 3.34 1.99
C PRO A 428 19.92 2.79 0.58
N ASN A 429 20.24 1.50 0.51
CA ASN A 429 20.39 0.81 -0.77
C ASN A 429 19.07 0.80 -1.57
N GLY A 430 19.16 1.13 -2.86
CA GLY A 430 18.02 1.14 -3.79
C GLY A 430 17.16 2.40 -3.72
N GLU A 431 17.53 3.39 -2.91
CA GLU A 431 16.85 4.68 -2.83
C GLU A 431 17.60 5.75 -3.62
N VAL A 432 16.89 6.42 -4.53
CA VAL A 432 17.36 7.57 -5.29
C VAL A 432 16.30 8.65 -5.25
N GLY A 433 16.69 9.91 -5.15
CA GLY A 433 15.71 10.98 -5.13
C GLY A 433 16.28 12.36 -4.94
N ARG A 434 15.38 13.30 -4.69
CA ARG A 434 15.72 14.70 -4.44
C ARG A 434 15.30 15.09 -3.03
N VAL A 435 16.17 15.79 -2.33
CA VAL A 435 15.85 16.34 -1.00
C VAL A 435 14.77 17.40 -1.14
N LEU A 436 13.59 17.13 -0.60
CA LEU A 436 12.43 18.02 -0.64
C LEU A 436 12.48 19.04 0.50
N ASN A 437 12.80 18.57 1.70
CA ASN A 437 12.76 19.37 2.92
C ASN A 437 13.68 18.79 3.99
N VAL A 438 14.14 19.65 4.89
CA VAL A 438 14.94 19.27 6.07
C VAL A 438 14.32 19.97 7.27
N ARG A 439 14.08 19.22 8.34
CA ARG A 439 13.62 19.75 9.63
C ARG A 439 14.64 19.43 10.70
N THR A 440 15.09 20.45 11.41
CA THR A 440 16.02 20.34 12.53
C THR A 440 15.30 20.72 13.81
N PHE A 441 15.51 19.95 14.87
CA PHE A 441 15.04 20.26 16.22
C PHE A 441 16.25 20.30 17.15
N SER A 442 16.31 21.32 18.02
CA SER A 442 17.45 21.55 18.90
C SER A 442 17.01 21.82 20.33
N ARG A 443 17.70 21.20 21.29
CA ARG A 443 17.38 21.35 22.71
C ARG A 443 17.63 22.77 23.16
N ASP A 444 18.65 23.39 22.58
CA ASP A 444 19.06 24.76 22.88
C ASP A 444 18.04 25.79 22.35
N GLU A 445 17.28 25.43 21.31
CA GLU A 445 16.20 26.26 20.75
C GLU A 445 14.87 26.11 21.51
N GLY A 446 14.82 25.24 22.53
CA GLY A 446 13.66 25.01 23.39
C GLY A 446 12.69 23.95 22.87
N ASP A 447 13.10 23.14 21.88
CA ASP A 447 12.28 22.03 21.40
C ASP A 447 12.18 20.90 22.43
N GLU A 448 10.98 20.35 22.60
CA GLU A 448 10.76 19.18 23.45
C GLU A 448 11.36 17.93 22.79
N MET A 449 12.37 17.34 23.44
CA MET A 449 13.07 16.16 22.94
C MET A 449 13.20 15.04 23.99
N PRO A 450 13.37 13.79 23.55
CA PRO A 450 13.65 12.69 24.46
C PRO A 450 14.87 12.98 25.36
N PRO A 451 14.89 12.48 26.61
CA PRO A 451 16.04 12.65 27.50
C PRO A 451 17.33 12.13 26.85
N GLY A 452 18.40 12.95 26.89
CA GLY A 452 19.71 12.61 26.32
C GLY A 452 19.86 12.86 24.83
N VAL A 453 18.83 13.34 24.12
CA VAL A 453 18.92 13.82 22.73
C VAL A 453 19.18 15.33 22.72
N ASN A 454 20.23 15.76 22.03
CA ASN A 454 20.64 17.17 21.92
C ASN A 454 20.11 17.82 20.65
N GLU A 455 20.16 17.09 19.53
CA GLU A 455 19.71 17.54 18.21
C GLU A 455 19.05 16.38 17.46
N LEU A 456 18.00 16.67 16.70
CA LEU A 456 17.27 15.73 15.85
C LEU A 456 17.11 16.33 14.46
N VAL A 457 17.52 15.59 13.43
CA VAL A 457 17.41 16.02 12.04
C VAL A 457 16.59 15.02 11.24
N ARG A 458 15.58 15.54 10.54
CA ARG A 458 14.74 14.80 9.59
C ARG A 458 14.97 15.31 8.19
N VAL A 459 15.27 14.40 7.27
CA VAL A 459 15.46 14.69 5.85
C VAL A 459 14.38 13.97 5.05
N TYR A 460 13.65 14.74 4.24
CA TYR A 460 12.60 14.23 3.37
C TYR A 460 13.15 14.07 1.96
N VAL A 461 13.19 12.84 1.45
CA VAL A 461 13.67 12.52 0.10
C VAL A 461 12.49 12.11 -0.76
N ALA A 462 12.24 12.85 -1.85
CA ALA A 462 11.18 12.58 -2.79
C ALA A 462 11.72 11.83 -4.01
N GLN A 463 11.05 10.75 -4.38
CA GLN A 463 11.39 9.87 -5.49
C GLN A 463 10.26 9.90 -6.51
N LYS A 464 10.58 10.17 -7.79
CA LYS A 464 9.62 10.05 -8.89
C LYS A 464 9.75 8.64 -9.47
N ARG A 465 8.80 7.76 -9.14
CA ARG A 465 8.82 6.36 -9.56
C ARG A 465 7.93 6.15 -10.77
N LYS A 466 8.58 5.92 -11.92
CA LYS A 466 7.90 5.46 -13.14
C LYS A 466 7.39 4.03 -12.93
N ILE A 467 6.58 3.55 -13.87
CA ILE A 467 6.16 2.15 -13.87
C ILE A 467 7.31 1.29 -14.40
N SER A 468 7.59 0.17 -13.74
CA SER A 468 8.70 -0.72 -14.05
C SER A 468 8.27 -2.18 -14.16
N ASP A 469 9.07 -3.00 -14.84
CA ASP A 469 8.90 -4.45 -14.85
C ASP A 469 8.95 -4.98 -13.39
N GLY A 470 7.95 -5.80 -13.02
CA GLY A 470 7.76 -6.32 -11.66
C GLY A 470 6.79 -5.52 -10.79
N ASP A 471 6.44 -4.28 -11.17
CA ASP A 471 5.39 -3.53 -10.47
C ASP A 471 4.03 -4.23 -10.63
N LYS A 472 3.22 -4.16 -9.57
CA LYS A 472 1.90 -4.80 -9.55
C LYS A 472 0.80 -3.84 -10.00
N LEU A 473 0.03 -4.27 -10.99
CA LEU A 473 -1.18 -3.61 -11.44
C LEU A 473 -2.42 -4.44 -11.11
N ALA A 474 -3.56 -3.78 -11.01
CA ALA A 474 -4.86 -4.44 -10.88
C ALA A 474 -5.97 -3.62 -11.55
N GLY A 475 -7.04 -4.31 -11.95
CA GLY A 475 -8.33 -3.67 -12.23
C GLY A 475 -9.23 -3.69 -10.99
N ARG A 476 -10.44 -3.14 -11.13
CA ARG A 476 -11.44 -3.11 -10.05
C ARG A 476 -12.10 -4.46 -9.79
N HIS A 477 -12.00 -5.39 -10.73
CA HIS A 477 -12.67 -6.69 -10.72
C HIS A 477 -11.81 -7.83 -10.14
N GLY A 478 -10.80 -7.50 -9.33
CA GLY A 478 -9.90 -8.48 -8.72
C GLY A 478 -8.93 -9.19 -9.70
N ASN A 479 -8.89 -8.75 -10.95
CA ASN A 479 -7.82 -9.06 -11.89
C ASN A 479 -6.56 -8.31 -11.46
N LYS A 480 -5.46 -9.04 -11.29
CA LYS A 480 -4.18 -8.52 -10.80
C LYS A 480 -3.04 -9.24 -11.49
N GLY A 481 -1.94 -8.53 -11.67
CA GLY A 481 -0.77 -9.05 -12.34
C GLY A 481 0.47 -8.24 -12.04
N VAL A 482 1.63 -8.84 -12.28
CA VAL A 482 2.90 -8.10 -12.32
C VAL A 482 3.24 -7.81 -13.77
N ILE A 483 3.85 -6.66 -14.01
CA ILE A 483 4.32 -6.32 -15.35
C ILE A 483 5.51 -7.22 -15.67
N ALA A 484 5.36 -8.07 -16.68
CA ALA A 484 6.45 -8.93 -17.13
C ALA A 484 7.31 -8.25 -18.20
N LYS A 485 6.69 -7.39 -19.01
CA LYS A 485 7.39 -6.68 -20.07
C LYS A 485 6.74 -5.35 -20.42
N ILE A 486 7.57 -4.31 -20.48
CA ILE A 486 7.25 -3.06 -21.18
C ILE A 486 7.81 -3.15 -22.60
N LEU A 487 6.94 -3.12 -23.60
CA LEU A 487 7.29 -3.18 -25.03
C LEU A 487 7.35 -1.77 -25.64
N PRO A 488 8.25 -1.53 -26.61
CA PRO A 488 8.18 -0.34 -27.46
C PRO A 488 6.78 -0.17 -28.07
N ALA A 489 6.36 1.08 -28.29
CA ALA A 489 4.99 1.34 -28.76
C ALA A 489 4.73 0.78 -30.17
N GLU A 490 5.76 0.70 -31.00
CA GLU A 490 5.75 0.11 -32.34
C GLU A 490 5.63 -1.43 -32.33
N ASP A 491 6.05 -2.09 -31.25
CA ASP A 491 5.95 -3.54 -31.08
C ASP A 491 4.57 -3.97 -30.55
N MET A 492 3.79 -3.02 -30.03
CA MET A 492 2.47 -3.29 -29.47
C MET A 492 1.47 -3.64 -30.58
N PRO A 493 0.51 -4.54 -30.32
CA PRO A 493 -0.63 -4.70 -31.20
C PRO A 493 -1.34 -3.36 -31.40
N PHE A 494 -1.74 -3.05 -32.63
CA PHE A 494 -2.35 -1.76 -32.96
C PHE A 494 -3.65 -1.90 -33.75
N LEU A 495 -4.53 -0.91 -33.61
CA LEU A 495 -5.82 -0.84 -34.28
C LEU A 495 -5.68 -0.42 -35.74
N ALA A 496 -6.75 -0.57 -36.53
CA ALA A 496 -6.75 -0.22 -37.95
C ALA A 496 -6.40 1.25 -38.28
N ASP A 497 -6.51 2.15 -37.30
CA ASP A 497 -6.14 3.57 -37.43
C ASP A 497 -4.69 3.88 -37.00
N GLY A 498 -3.91 2.84 -36.66
CA GLY A 498 -2.53 2.95 -36.21
C GLY A 498 -2.36 3.15 -34.70
N THR A 499 -3.45 3.21 -33.92
CA THR A 499 -3.36 3.41 -32.47
C THR A 499 -2.86 2.14 -31.78
N PRO A 500 -1.69 2.15 -31.11
CA PRO A 500 -1.21 1.00 -30.34
C PRO A 500 -2.04 0.84 -29.06
N VAL A 501 -2.25 -0.41 -28.64
CA VAL A 501 -2.86 -0.69 -27.34
C VAL A 501 -1.89 -0.37 -26.20
N ASP A 502 -2.43 0.01 -25.05
CA ASP A 502 -1.63 0.39 -23.88
C ASP A 502 -1.23 -0.82 -23.03
N ILE A 503 -2.11 -1.80 -22.96
CA ILE A 503 -1.98 -2.97 -22.10
C ILE A 503 -2.55 -4.22 -22.79
N VAL A 504 -1.85 -5.34 -22.68
CA VAL A 504 -2.33 -6.62 -23.20
C VAL A 504 -2.57 -7.58 -22.03
N LEU A 505 -3.79 -8.09 -21.93
CA LEU A 505 -4.22 -8.99 -20.86
C LEU A 505 -4.56 -10.37 -21.40
N ASN A 506 -4.26 -11.38 -20.60
CA ASN A 506 -4.51 -12.76 -20.99
C ASN A 506 -6.01 -13.10 -20.85
N PRO A 507 -6.69 -13.51 -21.93
CA PRO A 507 -8.12 -13.85 -21.87
C PRO A 507 -8.40 -15.10 -21.03
N LEU A 508 -7.45 -16.02 -20.87
CA LEU A 508 -7.66 -17.29 -20.15
C LEU A 508 -7.96 -17.10 -18.66
N GLY A 509 -7.49 -16.00 -18.08
CA GLY A 509 -7.75 -15.64 -16.69
C GLY A 509 -9.21 -15.25 -16.44
N VAL A 510 -9.96 -14.80 -17.44
CA VAL A 510 -11.31 -14.25 -17.21
C VAL A 510 -12.35 -15.34 -16.87
N PRO A 511 -12.53 -16.41 -17.68
CA PRO A 511 -13.59 -17.39 -17.43
C PRO A 511 -13.34 -18.22 -16.17
N SER A 512 -12.08 -18.56 -15.88
CA SER A 512 -11.71 -19.37 -14.71
C SER A 512 -11.94 -18.64 -13.38
N ARG A 513 -12.05 -17.31 -13.41
CA ARG A 513 -12.19 -16.44 -12.24
C ARG A 513 -13.58 -15.87 -12.08
N MET A 514 -14.45 -16.08 -13.07
CA MET A 514 -15.83 -15.61 -13.05
C MET A 514 -15.96 -14.11 -12.73
N ASN A 515 -15.06 -13.30 -13.29
CA ASN A 515 -15.06 -11.84 -13.14
C ASN A 515 -15.25 -11.17 -14.51
N VAL A 516 -16.42 -11.42 -15.10
CA VAL A 516 -16.80 -10.96 -16.44
C VAL A 516 -17.03 -9.45 -16.47
N GLY A 517 -17.23 -8.82 -15.30
CA GLY A 517 -17.38 -7.37 -15.18
C GLY A 517 -16.26 -6.59 -15.86
N GLN A 518 -15.02 -7.09 -15.86
CA GLN A 518 -13.89 -6.43 -16.53
C GLN A 518 -14.05 -6.34 -18.06
N VAL A 519 -14.72 -7.31 -18.68
CA VAL A 519 -14.99 -7.31 -20.12
C VAL A 519 -16.13 -6.34 -20.44
N LEU A 520 -17.17 -6.32 -19.60
CA LEU A 520 -18.26 -5.35 -19.70
C LEU A 520 -17.77 -3.92 -19.50
N GLU A 521 -16.87 -3.70 -18.53
CA GLU A 521 -16.18 -2.42 -18.31
C GLU A 521 -15.40 -2.01 -19.56
N THR A 522 -14.65 -2.95 -20.16
CA THR A 522 -13.86 -2.70 -21.37
C THR A 522 -14.74 -2.23 -22.53
N HIS A 523 -15.88 -2.88 -22.74
CA HIS A 523 -16.84 -2.52 -23.78
C HIS A 523 -17.49 -1.15 -23.51
N LEU A 524 -17.99 -0.91 -22.29
CA LEU A 524 -18.61 0.36 -21.94
C LEU A 524 -17.58 1.52 -21.95
N GLY A 525 -16.32 1.23 -21.61
CA GLY A 525 -15.22 2.18 -21.70
C GLY A 525 -14.92 2.58 -23.15
N TRP A 526 -14.99 1.64 -24.11
CA TRP A 526 -14.91 1.98 -25.53
C TRP A 526 -16.05 2.91 -25.98
N VAL A 527 -17.28 2.62 -25.56
CA VAL A 527 -18.46 3.44 -25.83
C VAL A 527 -18.30 4.85 -25.23
N SER A 528 -17.85 4.95 -23.99
CA SER A 528 -17.60 6.23 -23.31
C SER A 528 -16.51 7.05 -24.02
N ALA A 529 -15.43 6.41 -24.45
CA ALA A 529 -14.33 7.08 -25.13
C ALA A 529 -14.73 7.62 -26.52
N ASN A 530 -15.54 6.89 -27.29
CA ASN A 530 -15.87 7.24 -28.68
C ASN A 530 -17.22 7.95 -28.83
N GLY A 531 -18.15 7.76 -27.89
CA GLY A 531 -19.52 8.26 -27.99
C GLY A 531 -20.41 7.38 -28.86
N TRP A 532 -21.68 7.75 -28.96
CA TRP A 532 -22.69 7.00 -29.73
C TRP A 532 -23.72 7.92 -30.39
N LYS A 533 -24.41 7.39 -31.40
CA LYS A 533 -25.54 8.04 -32.05
C LYS A 533 -26.56 7.03 -32.54
N PHE A 534 -27.78 7.12 -32.03
CA PHE A 534 -28.91 6.29 -32.44
C PHE A 534 -29.76 7.00 -33.49
N ASP A 535 -30.13 6.29 -34.56
CA ASP A 535 -31.07 6.80 -35.58
C ASP A 535 -32.53 6.77 -35.11
N SER A 536 -32.87 5.81 -34.24
CA SER A 536 -34.22 5.63 -33.70
C SER A 536 -34.15 5.26 -32.23
N LYS A 537 -35.10 5.74 -31.41
CA LYS A 537 -35.15 5.48 -29.96
C LYS A 537 -35.29 3.97 -29.70
N PRO A 538 -34.29 3.32 -29.08
CA PRO A 538 -34.41 1.94 -28.62
C PRO A 538 -35.56 1.77 -27.63
N GLU A 539 -36.09 0.56 -27.49
CA GLU A 539 -37.23 0.30 -26.59
C GLU A 539 -36.88 0.55 -25.11
N TRP A 540 -35.65 0.20 -24.71
CA TRP A 540 -35.14 0.35 -23.35
C TRP A 540 -34.91 1.81 -22.93
N PHE A 541 -34.86 2.76 -23.88
CA PHE A 541 -34.81 4.21 -23.57
C PHE A 541 -36.03 4.68 -22.77
N LYS A 542 -37.17 3.98 -22.83
CA LYS A 542 -38.35 4.35 -22.04
C LYS A 542 -38.18 4.06 -20.54
N GLY A 543 -37.32 3.09 -20.20
CA GLY A 543 -37.07 2.67 -18.83
C GLY A 543 -35.95 3.45 -18.15
N LEU A 544 -35.03 4.01 -18.92
CA LEU A 544 -34.01 4.95 -18.45
C LEU A 544 -34.59 6.36 -18.54
N ASN A 545 -34.48 7.17 -17.50
CA ASN A 545 -34.98 8.55 -17.50
C ASN A 545 -34.10 9.49 -18.36
N TRP A 546 -33.72 9.02 -19.55
CA TRP A 546 -32.89 9.68 -20.55
C TRP A 546 -33.78 10.54 -21.45
N GLY A 547 -33.44 11.82 -21.59
CA GLY A 547 -34.09 12.68 -22.56
C GLY A 547 -33.62 12.40 -23.99
N SER A 548 -34.15 13.15 -24.95
CA SER A 548 -33.77 13.03 -26.37
C SER A 548 -32.30 13.34 -26.63
N GLU A 549 -31.64 14.07 -25.75
CA GLU A 549 -30.22 14.39 -25.79
C GLU A 549 -29.32 13.16 -25.68
N MET A 550 -29.75 12.09 -25.02
CA MET A 550 -28.96 10.84 -24.90
C MET A 550 -29.00 9.97 -26.16
N MET A 551 -29.74 10.39 -27.19
CA MET A 551 -29.72 9.75 -28.51
C MET A 551 -28.38 9.95 -29.22
N GLU A 552 -27.69 11.06 -28.96
CA GLU A 552 -26.38 11.37 -29.51
C GLU A 552 -25.50 11.91 -28.39
N HIS A 553 -24.38 11.22 -28.14
CA HIS A 553 -23.47 11.58 -27.07
C HIS A 553 -22.05 11.58 -27.61
N ALA A 554 -21.35 12.68 -27.34
CA ALA A 554 -19.95 12.79 -27.74
C ALA A 554 -19.07 11.81 -26.96
N GLY A 555 -17.95 11.43 -27.55
CA GLY A 555 -16.92 10.65 -26.87
C GLY A 555 -16.16 11.46 -25.81
N GLY A 556 -15.51 10.75 -24.89
CA GLY A 556 -14.69 11.33 -23.83
C GLY A 556 -15.47 11.75 -22.57
N HIS A 557 -16.77 11.43 -22.52
CA HIS A 557 -17.62 11.72 -21.37
C HIS A 557 -17.76 10.49 -20.47
N LYS A 558 -17.63 10.72 -19.17
CA LYS A 558 -17.68 9.69 -18.12
C LYS A 558 -19.13 9.19 -17.95
N LEU A 559 -19.29 7.88 -17.77
CA LEU A 559 -20.56 7.19 -17.57
C LEU A 559 -20.61 6.58 -16.17
N ALA A 560 -21.80 6.42 -15.61
CA ALA A 560 -22.03 5.75 -14.34
C ALA A 560 -22.91 4.51 -14.54
N THR A 561 -22.44 3.37 -14.06
CA THR A 561 -23.17 2.10 -13.98
C THR A 561 -23.26 1.67 -12.51
N PRO A 562 -24.31 2.05 -11.78
CA PRO A 562 -24.45 1.72 -10.37
C PRO A 562 -24.52 0.22 -10.13
N VAL A 563 -23.93 -0.24 -9.02
CA VAL A 563 -23.96 -1.64 -8.60
C VAL A 563 -25.40 -2.16 -8.44
N PHE A 564 -25.69 -3.31 -9.06
CA PHE A 564 -27.02 -3.98 -9.12
C PHE A 564 -28.14 -3.22 -9.86
N ASP A 565 -27.87 -2.07 -10.48
CA ASP A 565 -28.84 -1.26 -11.24
C ASP A 565 -28.24 -0.69 -12.54
N GLY A 566 -27.12 -1.27 -12.95
CA GLY A 566 -26.27 -0.75 -14.01
C GLY A 566 -26.76 -1.01 -15.43
N CYS A 567 -25.90 -0.70 -16.39
CA CYS A 567 -26.11 -0.95 -17.81
C CYS A 567 -26.34 -2.44 -18.07
N ARG A 568 -27.44 -2.80 -18.73
CA ARG A 568 -27.75 -4.19 -19.07
C ARG A 568 -27.02 -4.63 -20.33
N GLU A 569 -26.90 -5.94 -20.52
CA GLU A 569 -26.16 -6.54 -21.66
C GLU A 569 -26.73 -6.13 -23.04
N ASN A 570 -28.06 -6.07 -23.16
CA ASN A 570 -28.73 -5.65 -24.39
C ASN A 570 -28.49 -4.17 -24.69
N GLU A 571 -28.52 -3.32 -23.67
CA GLU A 571 -28.25 -1.88 -23.77
C GLU A 571 -26.80 -1.64 -24.21
N LEU A 572 -25.85 -2.34 -23.59
CA LEU A 572 -24.43 -2.26 -23.94
C LEU A 572 -24.16 -2.72 -25.37
N THR A 573 -24.79 -3.81 -25.80
CA THR A 573 -24.66 -4.33 -27.16
C THR A 573 -25.18 -3.33 -28.19
N ASP A 574 -26.34 -2.71 -27.93
CA ASP A 574 -26.92 -1.70 -28.81
C ASP A 574 -26.06 -0.42 -28.84
N LEU A 575 -25.50 -0.02 -27.70
CA LEU A 575 -24.56 1.10 -27.60
C LEU A 575 -23.30 0.85 -28.44
N LEU A 576 -22.70 -0.34 -28.35
CA LEU A 576 -21.56 -0.73 -29.19
C LEU A 576 -21.90 -0.67 -30.68
N ASP A 577 -23.10 -1.12 -31.07
CA ASP A 577 -23.53 -1.09 -32.46
C ASP A 577 -23.73 0.34 -33.00
N ASN A 578 -23.98 1.31 -32.12
CA ASN A 578 -24.22 2.71 -32.47
C ASN A 578 -23.06 3.64 -32.08
N THR A 579 -21.87 3.10 -31.83
CA THR A 579 -20.66 3.90 -31.55
C THR A 579 -20.31 4.82 -32.73
N LEU A 580 -19.87 6.03 -32.41
CA LEU A 580 -19.42 6.99 -33.42
C LEU A 580 -18.15 6.48 -34.12
N PRO A 581 -18.00 6.71 -35.44
CA PRO A 581 -16.76 6.40 -36.13
C PRO A 581 -15.63 7.32 -35.68
N ASN A 582 -14.39 6.89 -35.91
CA ASN A 582 -13.22 7.72 -35.66
C ASN A 582 -13.13 8.91 -36.64
N ARG A 583 -12.07 9.71 -36.52
CA ARG A 583 -11.81 10.89 -37.38
C ARG A 583 -11.84 10.61 -38.90
N ASP A 584 -11.57 9.36 -39.31
CA ASP A 584 -11.51 8.92 -40.70
C ASP A 584 -12.84 8.31 -41.18
N GLY A 585 -13.89 8.36 -40.35
CA GLY A 585 -15.21 7.81 -40.65
C GLY A 585 -15.28 6.28 -40.51
N VAL A 586 -14.28 5.66 -39.90
CA VAL A 586 -14.19 4.20 -39.73
C VAL A 586 -14.66 3.79 -38.34
N LYS A 587 -15.58 2.82 -38.29
CA LYS A 587 -15.96 2.15 -37.05
C LYS A 587 -15.01 0.98 -36.80
N ILE A 588 -14.15 1.13 -35.79
CA ILE A 588 -13.07 0.16 -35.49
C ILE A 588 -13.59 -1.08 -34.77
N VAL A 589 -14.44 -0.88 -33.76
CA VAL A 589 -14.99 -1.94 -32.92
C VAL A 589 -16.39 -2.30 -33.40
N ASP A 590 -16.64 -3.59 -33.55
CA ASP A 590 -17.94 -4.12 -33.97
C ASP A 590 -18.93 -4.26 -32.80
N ARG A 591 -20.14 -4.74 -33.12
CA ARG A 591 -21.19 -5.00 -32.13
C ARG A 591 -20.79 -6.00 -31.02
N SER A 592 -19.82 -6.88 -31.30
CA SER A 592 -19.30 -7.84 -30.31
C SER A 592 -18.24 -7.25 -29.38
N GLY A 593 -17.89 -5.98 -29.57
CA GLY A 593 -16.84 -5.32 -28.81
C GLY A 593 -15.43 -5.77 -29.23
N LYS A 594 -15.29 -6.27 -30.47
CA LYS A 594 -14.01 -6.73 -31.02
C LYS A 594 -13.57 -5.86 -32.19
N ALA A 595 -12.27 -5.78 -32.40
CA ALA A 595 -11.66 -5.09 -33.54
C ALA A 595 -10.64 -5.98 -34.23
N GLN A 596 -10.39 -5.70 -35.52
CA GLN A 596 -9.22 -6.21 -36.20
C GLN A 596 -7.97 -5.51 -35.63
N VAL A 597 -7.03 -6.30 -35.14
CA VAL A 597 -5.75 -5.82 -34.60
C VAL A 597 -4.63 -6.31 -35.51
N PHE A 598 -3.55 -5.54 -35.58
CA PHE A 598 -2.35 -5.84 -36.36
C PHE A 598 -1.17 -6.05 -35.42
N ASP A 599 -0.29 -6.99 -35.79
CA ASP A 599 0.95 -7.23 -35.08
C ASP A 599 1.95 -6.08 -35.36
N GLY A 600 2.38 -5.38 -34.31
CA GLY A 600 3.35 -4.30 -34.40
C GLY A 600 4.73 -4.72 -34.96
N ARG A 601 5.10 -6.00 -34.79
CA ARG A 601 6.41 -6.52 -35.19
C ARG A 601 6.48 -6.94 -36.65
N THR A 602 5.42 -7.60 -37.14
CA THR A 602 5.38 -8.13 -38.51
C THR A 602 4.56 -7.24 -39.46
N GLY A 603 3.59 -6.49 -38.92
CA GLY A 603 2.60 -5.73 -39.68
C GLY A 603 1.43 -6.58 -40.18
N GLU A 604 1.42 -7.89 -39.92
CA GLU A 604 0.34 -8.77 -40.37
C GLU A 604 -0.91 -8.62 -39.48
N PRO A 605 -2.12 -8.71 -40.05
CA PRO A 605 -3.36 -8.74 -39.25
C PRO A 605 -3.44 -10.03 -38.44
N ILE A 606 -3.88 -9.92 -37.18
CA ILE A 606 -4.16 -11.10 -36.34
C ILE A 606 -5.36 -11.87 -36.91
N ASP A 607 -5.26 -13.20 -36.97
CA ASP A 607 -6.25 -14.07 -37.65
C ASP A 607 -7.70 -13.90 -37.17
N GLN A 608 -7.91 -13.51 -35.91
CA GLN A 608 -9.23 -13.32 -35.32
C GLN A 608 -9.37 -11.92 -34.71
N PRO A 609 -10.58 -11.33 -34.76
CA PRO A 609 -10.83 -10.05 -34.11
C PRO A 609 -10.70 -10.21 -32.59
N ILE A 610 -10.04 -9.23 -31.97
CA ILE A 610 -9.68 -9.24 -30.55
C ILE A 610 -10.59 -8.27 -29.80
N THR A 611 -10.99 -8.64 -28.59
CA THR A 611 -11.73 -7.73 -27.70
C THR A 611 -10.81 -6.59 -27.29
N VAL A 612 -11.21 -5.37 -27.64
CA VAL A 612 -10.48 -4.14 -27.30
C VAL A 612 -11.42 -3.11 -26.69
N GLY A 613 -10.89 -2.25 -25.84
CA GLY A 613 -11.65 -1.18 -25.20
C GLY A 613 -10.88 -0.52 -24.08
N TYR A 614 -11.53 0.39 -23.35
CA TYR A 614 -10.89 1.08 -22.24
C TYR A 614 -11.26 0.44 -20.90
N MET A 615 -10.26 0.13 -20.09
CA MET A 615 -10.46 -0.34 -18.72
C MET A 615 -9.67 0.55 -17.75
N TYR A 616 -10.21 0.70 -16.55
CA TYR A 616 -9.58 1.46 -15.48
C TYR A 616 -8.59 0.60 -14.69
N ILE A 617 -7.30 0.91 -14.85
CA ILE A 617 -6.20 0.16 -14.24
C ILE A 617 -5.55 0.97 -13.12
N LEU A 618 -5.31 0.31 -12.00
CA LEU A 618 -4.72 0.86 -10.79
C LEU A 618 -3.26 0.40 -10.65
N LYS A 619 -2.37 1.33 -10.32
CA LYS A 619 -1.01 1.02 -9.85
C LYS A 619 -1.06 0.76 -8.35
N LEU A 620 -0.63 -0.42 -7.90
CA LEU A 620 -0.66 -0.78 -6.48
C LEU A 620 0.65 -0.42 -5.78
N LEU A 621 0.61 -0.22 -4.46
CA LEU A 621 1.78 0.03 -3.59
C LEU A 621 2.70 -1.21 -3.42
N HIS A 622 2.65 -2.14 -4.37
CA HIS A 622 3.52 -3.31 -4.42
C HIS A 622 4.51 -3.13 -5.57
N LEU A 623 5.49 -2.26 -5.33
CA LEU A 623 6.49 -1.88 -6.32
C LEU A 623 7.72 -2.78 -6.22
N VAL A 624 8.38 -3.00 -7.35
CA VAL A 624 9.60 -3.81 -7.42
C VAL A 624 10.73 -3.17 -6.62
N ASP A 625 10.85 -1.84 -6.67
CA ASP A 625 11.90 -1.07 -5.98
C ASP A 625 11.86 -1.30 -4.46
N ASP A 626 10.67 -1.50 -3.89
CA ASP A 626 10.51 -1.77 -2.46
C ASP A 626 10.80 -3.24 -2.10
N LYS A 627 10.61 -4.16 -3.05
CA LYS A 627 10.72 -5.61 -2.84
C LYS A 627 12.08 -6.19 -3.20
N ILE A 628 12.79 -5.60 -4.15
CA ILE A 628 14.13 -6.06 -4.53
C ILE A 628 15.07 -5.89 -3.34
N HIS A 629 15.76 -6.97 -3.01
CA HIS A 629 16.70 -7.02 -1.90
C HIS A 629 17.74 -8.09 -2.15
N ALA A 630 19.01 -7.74 -1.97
CA ALA A 630 20.13 -8.64 -2.08
C ALA A 630 21.14 -8.33 -0.97
N ARG A 631 21.80 -9.38 -0.49
CA ARG A 631 22.82 -9.30 0.55
C ARG A 631 23.96 -10.26 0.21
N SER A 632 25.19 -9.76 0.25
CA SER A 632 26.40 -10.58 0.28
C SER A 632 26.80 -10.84 1.74
N THR A 633 27.28 -9.81 2.43
CA THR A 633 27.54 -9.77 3.88
C THR A 633 26.76 -8.61 4.49
N GLY A 634 26.61 -8.57 5.81
CA GLY A 634 25.80 -7.54 6.45
C GLY A 634 25.80 -7.69 7.97
N PRO A 635 24.89 -7.00 8.68
CA PRO A 635 24.82 -7.10 10.13
C PRO A 635 24.29 -8.46 10.59
N TYR A 636 24.68 -8.82 11.81
CA TYR A 636 24.34 -10.08 12.48
C TYR A 636 23.71 -9.80 13.84
N SER A 637 22.88 -10.73 14.29
CA SER A 637 22.31 -10.72 15.64
C SER A 637 23.41 -10.92 16.67
N MET A 638 23.41 -10.11 17.73
CA MET A 638 24.36 -10.27 18.84
C MET A 638 24.13 -11.56 19.63
N ILE A 639 22.90 -12.09 19.64
CA ILE A 639 22.52 -13.26 20.44
C ILE A 639 22.82 -14.54 19.66
N THR A 640 22.26 -14.66 18.46
CA THR A 640 22.32 -15.90 17.68
C THR A 640 23.47 -15.94 16.67
N GLN A 641 24.18 -14.81 16.48
CA GLN A 641 25.20 -14.62 15.43
C GLN A 641 24.72 -14.85 13.99
N GLN A 642 23.41 -15.03 13.79
CA GLN A 642 22.79 -15.18 12.47
C GLN A 642 22.60 -13.83 11.78
N PRO A 643 22.56 -13.79 10.43
CA PRO A 643 22.15 -12.61 9.68
C PRO A 643 20.86 -11.99 10.22
N LEU A 644 20.81 -10.66 10.37
CA LEU A 644 19.56 -9.97 10.68
C LEU A 644 18.49 -10.23 9.61
N GLY A 645 17.22 -10.03 9.94
CA GLY A 645 16.10 -10.20 9.02
C GLY A 645 15.59 -8.88 8.44
N GLY A 646 15.11 -8.91 7.20
CA GLY A 646 14.39 -7.78 6.59
C GLY A 646 15.28 -6.75 5.87
N LYS A 647 14.70 -6.12 4.84
CA LYS A 647 15.40 -5.20 3.93
C LYS A 647 16.00 -3.98 4.63
N ALA A 648 15.26 -3.37 5.56
CA ALA A 648 15.68 -2.16 6.28
C ALA A 648 16.97 -2.37 7.10
N GLN A 649 17.25 -3.60 7.54
CA GLN A 649 18.44 -3.96 8.30
C GLN A 649 19.54 -4.56 7.40
N PHE A 650 19.36 -4.52 6.08
CA PHE A 650 20.21 -5.25 5.13
C PHE A 650 20.31 -6.75 5.49
N GLY A 651 19.15 -7.34 5.80
CA GLY A 651 19.03 -8.69 6.33
C GLY A 651 19.24 -9.83 5.33
N GLY A 652 19.45 -11.05 5.82
CA GLY A 652 19.50 -12.26 5.00
C GLY A 652 18.12 -12.81 4.64
N GLN A 653 18.08 -13.71 3.67
CA GLN A 653 16.88 -14.52 3.39
C GLN A 653 16.79 -15.67 4.41
N ARG A 654 15.57 -15.99 4.83
CA ARG A 654 15.34 -17.12 5.73
C ARG A 654 15.36 -18.42 4.94
N PHE A 655 16.34 -19.27 5.21
CA PHE A 655 16.34 -20.66 4.79
C PHE A 655 15.64 -21.50 5.87
N GLY A 656 14.40 -21.91 5.59
CA GLY A 656 13.52 -22.54 6.57
C GLY A 656 13.61 -24.07 6.58
N GLU A 657 12.82 -24.67 7.47
CA GLU A 657 12.76 -26.12 7.65
C GLU A 657 12.36 -26.86 6.37
N MET A 658 11.36 -26.35 5.63
CA MET A 658 10.91 -26.99 4.39
C MET A 658 11.98 -26.91 3.28
N GLU A 659 12.78 -25.85 3.25
CA GLU A 659 13.90 -25.74 2.31
C GLU A 659 15.06 -26.68 2.66
N VAL A 660 15.28 -26.95 3.96
CA VAL A 660 16.23 -27.99 4.41
C VAL A 660 15.79 -29.36 3.91
N TRP A 661 14.52 -29.74 4.07
CA TRP A 661 14.00 -31.00 3.56
C TRP A 661 14.17 -31.15 2.05
N ALA A 662 14.01 -30.06 1.29
CA ALA A 662 14.24 -30.08 -0.15
C ALA A 662 15.70 -30.41 -0.48
N MET A 663 16.67 -29.82 0.23
CA MET A 663 18.09 -30.10 0.03
C MET A 663 18.48 -31.53 0.43
N GLU A 664 17.90 -32.03 1.53
CA GLU A 664 18.05 -33.43 1.95
C GLU A 664 17.51 -34.40 0.90
N ALA A 665 16.33 -34.11 0.33
CA ALA A 665 15.73 -34.93 -0.72
C ALA A 665 16.57 -34.96 -2.01
N TYR A 666 17.25 -33.86 -2.35
CA TYR A 666 18.23 -33.84 -3.44
C TYR A 666 19.54 -34.56 -3.10
N GLY A 667 19.81 -34.86 -1.83
CA GLY A 667 21.09 -35.38 -1.37
C GLY A 667 22.23 -34.36 -1.43
N ALA A 668 21.90 -33.06 -1.42
CA ALA A 668 22.85 -31.96 -1.57
C ALA A 668 23.51 -31.59 -0.22
N SER A 669 24.22 -32.54 0.40
CA SER A 669 24.77 -32.43 1.76
C SER A 669 25.73 -31.25 1.96
N TYR A 670 26.68 -31.03 1.04
CA TYR A 670 27.64 -29.93 1.13
C TYR A 670 26.98 -28.56 1.03
N ALA A 671 26.00 -28.40 0.13
CA ALA A 671 25.30 -27.14 -0.04
C ALA A 671 24.40 -26.84 1.17
N LEU A 672 23.77 -27.86 1.74
CA LEU A 672 23.02 -27.72 2.99
C LEU A 672 23.93 -27.34 4.16
N GLN A 673 25.07 -28.02 4.30
CA GLN A 673 26.05 -27.71 5.35
C GLN A 673 26.55 -26.27 5.22
N GLU A 674 26.92 -25.82 4.02
CA GLU A 674 27.39 -24.46 3.76
C GLU A 674 26.34 -23.40 4.16
N LEU A 675 25.07 -23.62 3.80
CA LEU A 675 23.96 -22.70 4.13
C LEU A 675 23.73 -22.57 5.64
N LEU A 676 23.85 -23.68 6.39
CA LEU A 676 23.60 -23.72 7.83
C LEU A 676 24.81 -23.33 8.69
N THR A 677 25.97 -23.06 8.09
CA THR A 677 27.23 -22.79 8.82
C THR A 677 27.85 -21.47 8.36
N VAL A 678 28.76 -21.51 7.39
CA VAL A 678 29.61 -20.39 6.92
C VAL A 678 28.81 -19.24 6.30
N LYS A 679 27.58 -19.50 5.82
CA LYS A 679 26.65 -18.48 5.34
C LYS A 679 25.70 -17.93 6.42
N SER A 680 25.76 -18.47 7.64
CA SER A 680 24.88 -18.14 8.76
C SER A 680 25.69 -17.69 9.98
N ASP A 681 25.95 -18.60 10.91
CA ASP A 681 26.38 -18.35 12.28
C ASP A 681 27.73 -19.00 12.63
N ASP A 682 28.47 -19.53 11.65
CA ASP A 682 29.89 -19.82 11.83
C ASP A 682 30.71 -18.51 11.76
N VAL A 683 31.01 -17.97 12.95
CA VAL A 683 31.66 -16.66 13.13
C VAL A 683 33.04 -16.58 12.48
N LEU A 684 33.85 -17.63 12.60
CA LEU A 684 35.20 -17.68 12.01
C LEU A 684 35.13 -18.10 10.55
N GLY A 685 34.29 -19.09 10.24
CA GLY A 685 34.12 -19.60 8.88
C GLY A 685 33.69 -18.52 7.91
N ARG A 686 32.72 -17.66 8.26
CA ARG A 686 32.25 -16.59 7.37
C ARG A 686 33.35 -15.60 6.96
N VAL A 687 34.27 -15.28 7.87
CA VAL A 687 35.40 -14.36 7.60
C VAL A 687 36.42 -15.05 6.68
N LYS A 688 36.79 -16.29 7.00
CA LYS A 688 37.72 -17.08 6.19
C LYS A 688 37.18 -17.36 4.79
N VAL A 689 35.88 -17.61 4.65
CA VAL A 689 35.20 -17.78 3.36
C VAL A 689 35.30 -16.50 2.54
N TYR A 690 35.02 -15.35 3.13
CA TYR A 690 35.15 -14.07 2.43
C TYR A 690 36.59 -13.82 1.96
N GLU A 691 37.56 -14.07 2.83
CA GLU A 691 38.99 -13.95 2.51
C GLU A 691 39.41 -14.90 1.38
N ALA A 692 38.99 -16.17 1.44
CA ALA A 692 39.28 -17.16 0.41
C ALA A 692 38.72 -16.74 -0.96
N ILE A 693 37.49 -16.21 -1.00
CA ILE A 693 36.88 -15.70 -2.24
C ILE A 693 37.70 -14.54 -2.81
N VAL A 694 38.12 -13.58 -1.97
CA VAL A 694 38.93 -12.43 -2.40
C VAL A 694 40.31 -12.86 -2.91
N LYS A 695 40.93 -13.87 -2.29
CA LYS A 695 42.22 -14.42 -2.71
C LYS A 695 42.13 -15.38 -3.91
N GLY A 696 40.93 -15.85 -4.26
CA GLY A 696 40.74 -16.90 -5.25
C GLY A 696 41.19 -18.29 -4.76
N GLU A 697 41.16 -18.52 -3.46
CA GLU A 697 41.47 -19.79 -2.81
C GLU A 697 40.21 -20.66 -2.66
N ASN A 698 40.39 -21.94 -2.32
CA ASN A 698 39.26 -22.83 -2.04
C ASN A 698 38.55 -22.42 -0.74
N ILE A 699 37.24 -22.60 -0.72
CA ILE A 699 36.41 -22.38 0.47
C ILE A 699 36.89 -23.33 1.59
N PRO A 700 37.17 -22.82 2.80
CA PRO A 700 37.59 -23.64 3.93
C PRO A 700 36.48 -24.57 4.42
N GLU A 701 36.86 -25.56 5.23
CA GLU A 701 35.90 -26.48 5.85
C GLU A 701 35.00 -25.73 6.87
N PRO A 702 33.68 -25.98 6.86
CA PRO A 702 32.77 -25.40 7.83
C PRO A 702 33.04 -25.81 9.28
N GLY A 703 32.90 -24.86 10.21
CA GLY A 703 32.98 -25.09 11.64
C GLY A 703 31.65 -25.45 12.30
N ILE A 704 31.62 -25.31 13.63
CA ILE A 704 30.43 -25.57 14.45
C ILE A 704 29.56 -24.30 14.48
N PRO A 705 28.24 -24.40 14.19
CA PRO A 705 27.30 -23.29 14.30
C PRO A 705 27.24 -22.70 15.71
N GLU A 706 27.19 -21.37 15.83
CA GLU A 706 27.06 -20.71 17.12
C GLU A 706 25.71 -21.03 17.79
N SER A 707 24.64 -21.21 17.01
CA SER A 707 23.33 -21.63 17.53
C SER A 707 23.37 -22.95 18.31
N PHE A 708 24.23 -23.90 17.93
CA PHE A 708 24.43 -25.14 18.68
C PHE A 708 25.10 -24.88 20.03
N LYS A 709 26.08 -23.97 20.09
CA LYS A 709 26.73 -23.58 21.34
C LYS A 709 25.74 -22.91 22.29
N VAL A 710 24.92 -22.00 21.76
CA VAL A 710 23.84 -21.34 22.52
C VAL A 710 22.88 -22.38 23.11
N LEU A 711 22.45 -23.36 22.31
CA LEU A 711 21.57 -24.43 22.78
C LEU A 711 22.18 -25.23 23.94
N VAL A 712 23.47 -25.59 23.85
CA VAL A 712 24.17 -26.29 24.93
C VAL A 712 24.18 -25.43 26.21
N LYS A 713 24.45 -24.12 26.10
CA LYS A 713 24.42 -23.19 27.24
C LYS A 713 23.01 -23.04 27.82
N GLU A 714 21.97 -22.99 26.99
CA GLU A 714 20.58 -22.97 27.44
C GLU A 714 20.21 -24.25 28.20
N MET A 715 20.61 -25.43 27.71
CA MET A 715 20.39 -26.69 28.44
C MET A 715 21.15 -26.73 29.77
N GLN A 716 22.41 -26.27 29.79
CA GLN A 716 23.20 -26.16 31.02
C GLN A 716 22.56 -25.20 32.02
N SER A 717 21.95 -24.10 31.55
CA SER A 717 21.21 -23.15 32.40
C SER A 717 19.96 -23.76 33.06
N LEU A 718 19.41 -24.82 32.44
CA LEU A 718 18.31 -25.63 32.98
C LEU A 718 18.81 -26.76 33.90
N CYS A 719 20.07 -26.73 34.31
CA CYS A 719 20.73 -27.76 35.12
C CYS A 719 20.82 -29.13 34.42
N LEU A 720 20.77 -29.17 33.09
CA LEU A 720 21.04 -30.38 32.32
C LEU A 720 22.52 -30.43 31.99
N ASN A 721 23.23 -31.46 32.48
CA ASN A 721 24.63 -31.68 32.11
C ASN A 721 24.69 -32.25 30.69
N VAL A 722 25.13 -31.44 29.73
CA VAL A 722 25.26 -31.81 28.32
C VAL A 722 26.74 -31.78 27.97
N GLU A 723 27.28 -32.94 27.62
CA GLU A 723 28.68 -33.16 27.26
C GLU A 723 28.78 -33.59 25.80
N VAL A 724 29.76 -33.07 25.06
CA VAL A 724 30.07 -33.52 23.70
C VAL A 724 31.25 -34.47 23.77
N LEU A 725 31.04 -35.72 23.36
CA LEU A 725 32.05 -36.77 23.47
C LEU A 725 32.74 -37.04 22.14
N SER A 726 34.06 -37.21 22.18
CA SER A 726 34.82 -37.78 21.06
C SER A 726 34.53 -39.27 20.90
N ALA A 727 35.00 -39.87 19.80
CA ALA A 727 34.88 -41.32 19.57
C ALA A 727 35.58 -42.17 20.67
N GLU A 728 36.54 -41.59 21.40
CA GLU A 728 37.26 -42.24 22.51
C GLU A 728 36.57 -42.06 23.87
N GLY A 729 35.44 -41.36 23.92
CA GLY A 729 34.68 -41.10 25.15
C GLY A 729 35.23 -39.95 26.00
N HIS A 730 36.16 -39.16 25.45
CA HIS A 730 36.68 -37.97 26.10
C HIS A 730 35.77 -36.76 25.82
N GLU A 731 35.54 -35.94 26.85
CA GLU A 731 34.79 -34.69 26.73
C GLU A 731 35.57 -33.69 25.86
N ILE A 732 34.88 -33.11 24.88
CA ILE A 732 35.39 -32.04 24.03
C ILE A 732 34.85 -30.72 24.58
N GLU A 733 35.75 -29.87 25.05
CA GLU A 733 35.41 -28.49 25.40
C GLU A 733 35.03 -27.71 24.15
N ILE A 734 33.77 -27.28 24.05
CA ILE A 734 33.34 -26.31 23.06
C ILE A 734 33.72 -24.91 23.55
N ARG A 735 34.78 -24.35 22.98
CA ARG A 735 35.33 -23.04 23.38
C ARG A 735 34.64 -21.87 22.67
N GLU A 736 34.74 -20.70 23.32
CA GLU A 736 34.22 -19.43 22.82
C GLU A 736 35.12 -18.88 21.70
N ALA A 737 34.52 -18.20 20.72
CA ALA A 737 35.23 -17.70 19.53
C ALA A 737 36.34 -16.67 19.86
N ASP A 738 36.24 -15.98 21.00
CA ASP A 738 37.22 -14.99 21.43
C ASP A 738 38.58 -15.62 21.77
N GLU A 739 38.60 -16.84 22.33
CA GLU A 739 39.86 -17.54 22.67
C GLU A 739 40.65 -17.96 21.42
N ASP A 740 39.95 -18.27 20.31
CA ASP A 740 40.58 -18.62 19.03
C ASP A 740 41.18 -17.41 18.32
N ALA A 741 40.59 -16.21 18.48
CA ALA A 741 41.14 -14.97 17.93
C ALA A 741 42.46 -14.55 18.60
N PHE A 742 42.58 -14.76 19.93
CA PHE A 742 43.82 -14.49 20.68
C PHE A 742 44.98 -15.36 20.18
N ARG A 743 44.73 -16.62 19.81
CA ARG A 743 45.75 -17.52 19.26
C ARG A 743 46.21 -17.14 17.85
N ALA A 744 45.31 -16.67 16.99
CA ALA A 744 45.69 -16.19 15.66
C ALA A 744 46.61 -14.96 15.74
N ALA A 745 46.41 -14.08 16.73
CA ALA A 745 47.31 -12.98 17.02
C ALA A 745 48.68 -13.44 17.58
N GLU A 746 48.69 -14.46 18.45
CA GLU A 746 49.94 -15.11 18.91
C GLU A 746 50.72 -15.76 17.75
N GLU A 747 50.04 -16.39 16.78
CA GLU A 747 50.67 -16.99 15.59
C GLU A 747 51.30 -15.94 14.65
N LEU A 748 50.78 -14.70 14.66
CA LEU A 748 51.37 -13.54 13.99
C LEU A 748 52.53 -12.90 14.79
N GLY A 749 52.90 -13.47 15.94
CA GLY A 749 53.95 -12.96 16.82
C GLY A 749 53.55 -11.73 17.64
N ILE A 750 52.25 -11.46 17.78
CA ILE A 750 51.72 -10.34 18.54
C ILE A 750 51.30 -10.85 19.92
N ASP A 751 52.17 -10.64 20.92
CA ASP A 751 51.86 -10.95 22.31
C ASP A 751 50.87 -9.91 22.87
N LEU A 752 49.62 -10.33 23.06
CA LEU A 752 48.54 -9.54 23.65
C LEU A 752 48.39 -9.75 25.16
N SER A 753 49.27 -10.55 25.79
CA SER A 753 49.23 -10.73 27.23
C SER A 753 49.66 -9.43 27.94
N ARG A 754 48.78 -8.88 28.77
CA ARG A 754 49.18 -7.85 29.75
C ARG A 754 49.98 -8.56 30.84
N PRO A 755 51.20 -8.09 31.19
CA PRO A 755 51.79 -8.50 32.45
C PRO A 755 50.88 -7.97 33.57
N GLU A 756 50.34 -8.88 34.37
CA GLU A 756 49.69 -8.54 35.63
C GLU A 756 50.64 -7.63 36.43
N ARG A 757 50.17 -6.43 36.78
CA ARG A 757 50.89 -5.58 37.73
C ARG A 757 50.92 -6.33 39.05
N TYR A 758 52.09 -6.84 39.42
CA TYR A 758 52.38 -7.27 40.78
C TYR A 758 51.94 -6.17 41.75
N SER A 759 51.07 -6.54 42.69
CA SER A 759 50.70 -5.74 43.84
C SER A 759 51.94 -5.49 44.71
N ASP A 760 52.28 -4.21 44.91
CA ASP A 760 53.27 -3.80 45.92
C ASP A 760 52.71 -4.11 47.32
N GLU A 761 53.05 -5.28 47.86
CA GLU A 761 52.96 -5.52 49.30
C GLU A 761 54.07 -4.72 50.00
N PHE A 762 53.65 -3.66 50.69
CA PHE A 762 54.46 -2.94 51.66
C PHE A 762 54.84 -3.90 52.81
N GLY A 763 56.12 -4.27 52.86
CA GLY A 763 56.73 -4.89 54.03
C GLY A 763 56.80 -3.88 55.19
N LEU A 764 56.12 -4.21 56.29
CA LEU A 764 56.43 -3.69 57.63
C LEU A 764 57.15 -4.80 58.40
N GLY A 765 58.44 -4.62 58.61
CA GLY A 765 59.26 -5.37 59.54
C GLY A 765 59.84 -4.44 60.61
N SER A 766 59.77 -4.92 61.86
CA SER A 766 60.21 -4.38 63.15
C SER A 766 59.43 -3.21 63.75
#